data_AF-F4L697-F1
#
_entry.id   AF-F4L697-F1
#
_cell.length_a   1.000
_cell.length_b   1.000
_cell.length_c   1.000
_cell.angle_alpha   90.00
_cell.angle_beta   90.00
_cell.angle_gamma   90.00
#
_symmetry.space_group_name_H-M   'P 1'
#
loop_
_entity.id
_entity.type
_entity.pdbx_description
1 polymer ?
#
loop_
_entity_poly.entity_id
_entity_poly.type
_entity_poly.pdbx_seq_one_letter_code
_entity_poly.pdbx_strand_id
1 'polypeptide(L)'
;MILRPSTIELDPELALAWHSALNHPLTQTIGGTTARQFYFIRQVVQSGLINGEKCLILGSDSAQLTALNAALKENGLENYTSLLSTELLKKDDMTSLFEAKLAALRSTKISASHVVDHHREKLERILVRLTRGYQALRSPVFGDWDWAQTTGNYLQKPPEARKEILSLGLTTEGFAFTFEEYTVLSQLVQDAYPLFQHTGTLNHPLQALHPQIFVAKKADAAAQFSREKLQAYALRLDSMGQKVSAKMEEYGRLLRQHFEQHTQQLLSKTEQLLDHIREKKQEYGPRFLDAKLGKAGWYSTLSTPKPAIEAYKKILLEYESLKKHFEALHWFSFPWPGKDKLKAVARIVETTTHFETSLQNWQHGVGKFIREELLRLNSKSVLTELAPKVQLQFLEESMDNLLAELNTSGLLAEPLENKMLTILKRKQYLAQIQLKLEQLQRDLVDFNRFYPWQRFWLSQSAQHQNLLKALANVREKNWLAVFQAWYLHQVLLVAKTMDIPTQALPLEEYYALWTQFKARIPAQIAAIWQERGMSLLKNSNKYTSRLGFGAKRATKERVGLEEYAEVFPVLLLQTEGKEHELLDLTPASVFDWVILLDVPNPEKTSYLALGKRKLLVLSKPASAMPEFPQTSIAASSQQRSTSGNDMFWSEIQRSIRPYFEPSRLVQDLAVAGLTLPLAIKSAEKNDGGVVLLKDGFLAETEVTDFAWEYQQRQLLLQQRWNTLEIWSASCWEDIDAESRKIAAQIIRGDKK
;
A
#
# COMPACT_ATOMS: atom_id res chain seq x y z
N MET A 1 12.89 9.93 26.35
CA MET A 1 11.94 9.69 27.45
C MET A 1 12.74 9.28 28.67
N ILE A 2 12.70 10.07 29.76
CA ILE A 2 13.41 9.73 30.99
C ILE A 2 12.57 8.66 31.70
N LEU A 3 12.85 7.39 31.41
CA LEU A 3 12.22 6.26 32.09
C LEU A 3 12.88 6.15 33.46
N ARG A 4 12.23 6.69 34.48
CA ARG A 4 12.60 6.47 35.88
C ARG A 4 11.77 5.29 36.38
N PRO A 5 12.37 4.34 37.13
CA PRO A 5 11.55 3.44 37.91
C PRO A 5 10.65 4.29 38.80
N SER A 6 9.33 4.24 38.54
CA SER A 6 8.38 4.72 39.51
C SER A 6 8.56 3.85 40.75
N THR A 7 8.74 4.47 41.91
CA THR A 7 8.62 3.80 43.21
C THR A 7 7.18 3.37 43.51
N ILE A 8 6.30 3.48 42.52
CA ILE A 8 4.93 3.86 42.73
C ILE A 8 4.01 2.73 42.30
N GLU A 9 2.90 2.53 43.02
CA GLU A 9 1.76 1.74 42.55
C GLU A 9 0.67 2.76 42.18
N LEU A 10 0.86 3.47 41.07
CA LEU A 10 -0.16 4.43 40.63
C LEU A 10 -1.27 3.71 39.92
N ASP A 11 -2.52 4.07 40.25
CA ASP A 11 -3.60 3.82 39.32
C ASP A 11 -3.32 4.52 37.97
N PRO A 12 -3.93 4.08 36.86
CA PRO A 12 -3.57 4.58 35.53
C PRO A 12 -3.73 6.10 35.34
N GLU A 13 -4.68 6.72 36.04
CA GLU A 13 -4.89 8.17 35.98
C GLU A 13 -3.75 8.93 36.66
N LEU A 14 -3.31 8.47 37.84
CA LEU A 14 -2.16 9.04 38.52
C LEU A 14 -0.87 8.75 37.76
N ALA A 15 -0.75 7.57 37.13
CA ALA A 15 0.40 7.22 36.29
C ALA A 15 0.54 8.19 35.11
N LEU A 16 -0.59 8.54 34.47
CA LEU A 16 -0.64 9.56 33.41
C LEU A 16 -0.24 10.94 33.94
N ALA A 17 -0.76 11.34 35.11
CA ALA A 17 -0.39 12.60 35.74
C ALA A 17 1.10 12.69 36.07
N TRP A 18 1.67 11.60 36.61
CA TRP A 18 3.11 11.50 36.88
C TRP A 18 3.93 11.59 35.59
N HIS A 19 3.53 10.86 34.54
CA HIS A 19 4.22 10.89 33.27
C HIS A 19 4.20 12.28 32.63
N SER A 20 3.05 12.96 32.66
CA SER A 20 2.92 14.35 32.22
C SER A 20 3.85 15.28 33.02
N ALA A 21 3.90 15.13 34.33
CA ALA A 21 4.72 15.96 35.22
C ALA A 21 6.24 15.79 34.99
N LEU A 22 6.68 14.65 34.45
CA LEU A 22 8.09 14.45 34.09
C LEU A 22 8.48 15.14 32.78
N ASN A 23 7.54 15.29 31.85
CA ASN A 23 7.77 15.79 30.49
C ASN A 23 7.37 17.25 30.30
N HIS A 24 6.50 17.78 31.16
CA HIS A 24 6.01 19.15 31.10
C HIS A 24 6.46 19.97 32.32
N PRO A 25 6.73 21.28 32.15
CA PRO A 25 7.19 22.13 33.24
C PRO A 25 6.09 22.46 34.26
N LEU A 26 4.83 22.38 33.85
CA LEU A 26 3.64 22.54 34.70
C LEU A 26 2.62 21.47 34.33
N THR A 27 2.21 20.69 35.33
CA THR A 27 1.17 19.67 35.18
C THR A 27 0.12 19.86 36.26
N GLN A 28 -1.15 19.75 35.87
CA GLN A 28 -2.28 19.79 36.77
C GLN A 28 -2.93 18.41 36.86
N THR A 29 -3.23 17.97 38.08
CA THR A 29 -3.95 16.73 38.35
C THR A 29 -5.03 16.94 39.42
N ILE A 30 -6.15 16.26 39.25
CA ILE A 30 -7.24 16.20 40.22
C ILE A 30 -7.02 14.94 41.04
N GLY A 31 -6.48 15.10 42.25
CA GLY A 31 -6.10 13.98 43.11
C GLY A 31 -7.26 13.32 43.84
N GLY A 32 -8.51 13.75 43.61
CA GLY A 32 -9.70 13.16 44.24
C GLY A 32 -9.75 13.39 45.75
N THR A 33 -9.89 12.32 46.53
CA THR A 33 -9.92 12.40 48.01
C THR A 33 -8.57 12.85 48.58
N THR A 34 -8.56 13.47 49.75
CA THR A 34 -7.34 13.90 50.44
C THR A 34 -6.33 12.77 50.63
N ALA A 35 -6.81 11.54 50.88
CA ALA A 35 -5.97 10.36 50.98
C ALA A 35 -5.27 10.02 49.65
N ARG A 36 -5.97 10.12 48.52
CA ARG A 36 -5.40 9.88 47.17
C ARG A 36 -4.42 10.98 46.76
N GLN A 37 -4.69 12.24 47.10
CA GLN A 37 -3.73 13.35 46.95
C GLN A 37 -2.43 13.10 47.74
N PHE A 38 -2.55 12.76 49.03
CA PHE A 38 -1.40 12.52 49.89
C PHE A 38 -0.60 11.31 49.42
N TYR A 39 -1.29 10.25 48.99
CA TYR A 39 -0.67 9.10 48.36
C TYR A 39 0.16 9.52 47.14
N PHE A 40 -0.42 10.29 46.22
CA PHE A 40 0.28 10.75 45.01
C PHE A 40 1.49 11.62 45.34
N ILE A 41 1.33 12.62 46.22
CA ILE A 41 2.43 13.53 46.61
C ILE A 41 3.56 12.76 47.28
N ARG A 42 3.25 11.84 48.19
CA ARG A 42 4.25 10.97 48.84
C ARG A 42 5.09 10.23 47.80
N GLN A 43 4.45 9.73 46.77
CA GLN A 43 5.10 8.93 45.74
C GLN A 43 5.99 9.77 44.83
N VAL A 44 5.53 10.97 44.46
CA VAL A 44 6.35 11.97 43.75
C VAL A 44 7.60 12.32 44.57
N VAL A 45 7.42 12.60 45.87
CA VAL A 45 8.52 12.95 46.79
C VAL A 45 9.51 11.79 46.92
N GLN A 46 9.05 10.56 47.13
CA GLN A 46 9.92 9.39 47.23
C GLN A 46 10.72 9.17 45.94
N SER A 47 10.08 9.27 44.77
CA SER A 47 10.76 9.18 43.49
C SER A 47 11.79 10.29 43.29
N GLY A 48 11.46 11.53 43.67
CA GLY A 48 12.39 12.66 43.66
C GLY A 48 13.63 12.39 44.52
N LEU A 49 13.42 12.00 45.79
CA LEU A 49 14.51 11.80 46.75
C LEU A 49 15.48 10.68 46.34
N ILE A 50 15.01 9.57 45.74
CA ILE A 50 15.87 8.50 45.21
C ILE A 50 16.74 8.98 44.04
N ASN A 51 16.25 9.96 43.28
CA ASN A 51 17.01 10.59 42.20
C ASN A 51 17.87 11.77 42.69
N GLY A 52 17.91 12.03 44.00
CA GLY A 52 18.61 13.17 44.57
C GLY A 52 17.97 14.51 44.19
N GLU A 53 16.65 14.56 44.05
CA GLU A 53 15.91 15.77 43.69
C GLU A 53 15.27 16.43 44.92
N LYS A 54 15.29 17.77 44.96
CA LYS A 54 14.70 18.57 46.04
C LYS A 54 13.24 18.90 45.74
N CYS A 55 12.38 18.82 46.75
CA CYS A 55 10.94 19.04 46.63
C CYS A 55 10.47 20.18 47.56
N LEU A 56 9.72 21.14 47.02
CA LEU A 56 9.00 22.16 47.77
C LEU A 56 7.49 21.89 47.64
N ILE A 57 6.80 21.77 48.76
CA ILE A 57 5.36 21.56 48.83
C ILE A 57 4.71 22.79 49.43
N LEU A 58 3.76 23.38 48.71
CA LEU A 58 3.05 24.59 49.09
C LEU A 58 1.58 24.24 49.32
N GLY A 59 1.05 24.62 50.47
CA GLY A 59 -0.36 24.42 50.82
C GLY A 59 -1.01 25.70 51.30
N SER A 60 -2.32 25.82 51.07
CA SER A 60 -3.14 26.91 51.60
C SER A 60 -3.62 26.63 53.03
N ASP A 61 -3.78 25.36 53.41
CA ASP A 61 -4.24 24.92 54.73
C ASP A 61 -3.09 24.32 55.57
N SER A 62 -2.85 24.92 56.75
CA SER A 62 -1.83 24.48 57.71
C SER A 62 -2.15 23.12 58.33
N ALA A 63 -3.43 22.77 58.49
CA ALA A 63 -3.85 21.47 58.98
C ALA A 63 -3.56 20.39 57.94
N GLN A 64 -3.84 20.66 56.66
CA GLN A 64 -3.56 19.76 55.55
C GLN A 64 -2.04 19.53 55.37
N LEU A 65 -1.21 20.57 55.46
CA LEU A 65 0.25 20.44 55.42
C LEU A 65 0.80 19.67 56.63
N THR A 66 0.24 19.89 57.82
CA THR A 66 0.63 19.14 59.02
C THR A 66 0.30 17.65 58.87
N ALA A 67 -0.89 17.34 58.36
CA ALA A 67 -1.32 15.97 58.10
C ALA A 67 -0.46 15.29 57.01
N LEU A 68 -0.12 16.02 55.93
CA LEU A 68 0.80 15.52 54.90
C LEU A 68 2.20 15.28 55.46
N ASN A 69 2.72 16.19 56.30
CA ASN A 69 4.01 16.01 56.97
C ASN A 69 4.01 14.76 57.86
N ALA A 70 2.95 14.52 58.63
CA ALA A 70 2.78 13.30 59.41
C ALA A 70 2.77 12.05 58.50
N ALA A 71 2.02 12.09 57.39
CA ALA A 71 2.00 11.01 56.42
C ALA A 71 3.37 10.73 55.78
N LEU A 72 4.17 11.77 55.48
CA LEU A 72 5.54 11.59 54.99
C LEU A 72 6.45 10.96 56.06
N LYS A 73 6.31 11.38 57.32
CA LYS A 73 7.07 10.83 58.46
C LYS A 73 6.80 9.35 58.68
N GLU A 74 5.53 8.93 58.65
CA GLU A 74 5.12 7.52 58.76
C GLU A 74 5.75 6.62 57.68
N ASN A 75 6.18 7.20 56.55
CA ASN A 75 6.85 6.50 55.46
C ASN A 75 8.38 6.55 55.53
N GLY A 76 8.93 6.85 56.72
CA GLY A 76 10.38 6.86 56.96
C GLY A 76 11.10 8.10 56.41
N LEU A 77 10.36 9.15 56.02
CA LEU A 77 10.94 10.41 55.52
C LEU A 77 11.08 11.49 56.59
N GLU A 78 10.95 11.13 57.87
CA GLU A 78 11.09 12.05 59.01
C GLU A 78 12.40 12.83 59.01
N ASN A 79 13.45 12.21 58.50
CA ASN A 79 14.79 12.75 58.53
C ASN A 79 15.10 13.68 57.35
N TYR A 80 14.16 13.84 56.41
CA TYR A 80 14.35 14.57 55.15
C TYR A 80 13.29 15.63 54.90
N THR A 81 12.32 15.75 55.81
CA THR A 81 11.18 16.66 55.72
C THR A 81 11.31 17.77 56.76
N SER A 82 10.97 19.00 56.38
CA SER A 82 10.85 20.13 57.30
C SER A 82 9.58 20.92 57.00
N LEU A 83 8.79 21.17 58.05
CA LEU A 83 7.59 22.01 57.99
C LEU A 83 7.98 23.41 58.46
N LEU A 84 7.93 24.37 57.55
CA LEU A 84 8.27 25.77 57.81
C LEU A 84 6.99 26.59 57.91
N SER A 85 6.75 27.19 59.07
CA SER A 85 5.76 28.27 59.21
C SER A 85 6.37 29.60 58.81
N THR A 86 5.53 30.57 58.45
CA THR A 86 5.95 31.96 58.16
C THR A 86 6.67 32.61 59.34
N GLU A 87 6.43 32.14 60.57
CA GLU A 87 7.16 32.56 61.78
C GLU A 87 8.54 31.89 61.95
N LEU A 88 8.72 30.63 61.53
CA LEU A 88 9.99 29.90 61.57
C LEU A 88 11.03 30.42 60.55
N LEU A 89 10.58 31.16 59.54
CA LEU A 89 11.46 31.93 58.64
C LEU A 89 12.18 33.09 59.36
N LYS A 90 11.88 33.36 60.64
CA LYS A 90 12.69 34.22 61.53
C LYS A 90 14.02 33.53 61.88
N LYS A 91 14.90 33.44 60.88
CA LYS A 91 16.37 33.28 60.77
C LYS A 91 17.24 32.65 61.88
N ASP A 92 16.84 32.60 63.16
CA ASP A 92 17.56 31.94 64.24
C ASP A 92 17.09 30.47 64.45
N ASP A 93 15.81 30.14 64.23
CA ASP A 93 15.28 28.78 64.42
C ASP A 93 15.61 27.81 63.28
N MET A 94 15.67 28.29 62.04
CA MET A 94 16.15 27.48 60.90
C MET A 94 17.62 27.09 61.06
N THR A 95 18.44 28.02 61.58
CA THR A 95 19.88 27.81 61.75
C THR A 95 20.14 26.74 62.82
N SER A 96 19.37 26.73 63.92
CA SER A 96 19.51 25.73 64.99
C SER A 96 19.09 24.32 64.54
N LEU A 97 17.98 24.19 63.79
CA LEU A 97 17.54 22.91 63.22
C LEU A 97 18.53 22.37 62.17
N PHE A 98 19.08 23.25 61.34
CA PHE A 98 20.11 22.92 60.36
C PHE A 98 21.39 22.41 61.03
N GLU A 99 21.89 23.11 62.04
CA GLU A 99 23.11 22.74 62.77
C GLU A 99 22.92 21.43 63.56
N ALA A 100 21.77 21.23 64.21
CA ALA A 100 21.45 19.98 64.90
C ALA A 100 21.45 18.78 63.94
N LYS A 101 20.90 18.95 62.74
CA LYS A 101 20.85 17.89 61.73
C LYS A 101 22.22 17.60 61.12
N LEU A 102 23.01 18.63 60.80
CA LEU A 102 24.40 18.47 60.35
C LEU A 102 25.27 17.76 61.39
N ALA A 103 25.08 18.05 62.68
CA ALA A 103 25.78 17.37 63.76
C ALA A 103 25.39 15.88 63.83
N ALA A 104 24.10 15.54 63.67
CA ALA A 104 23.62 14.16 63.64
C ALA A 104 24.16 13.35 62.45
N LEU A 105 24.38 14.00 61.29
CA LEU A 105 24.97 13.35 60.12
C LEU A 105 26.42 12.88 60.36
N ARG A 106 27.19 13.57 61.23
CA ARG A 106 28.58 13.21 61.56
C ARG A 106 28.72 11.91 62.35
N SER A 107 27.74 11.57 63.19
CA SER A 107 27.79 10.38 64.05
C SER A 107 27.41 9.08 63.33
N THR A 108 26.95 9.17 62.07
CA THR A 108 26.35 8.03 61.36
C THR A 108 27.35 7.46 60.34
N LYS A 109 27.68 6.18 60.44
CA LYS A 109 28.57 5.51 59.47
C LYS A 109 27.86 5.27 58.14
N ILE A 110 28.48 5.66 57.04
CA ILE A 110 28.01 5.42 55.67
C ILE A 110 28.19 3.93 55.34
N SER A 111 27.11 3.23 55.01
CA SER A 111 27.18 1.85 54.49
C SER A 111 27.16 1.91 52.96
N ALA A 112 28.15 1.31 52.30
CA ALA A 112 28.40 1.47 50.87
C ALA A 112 27.25 0.95 49.98
N SER A 113 26.87 1.74 48.98
CA SER A 113 25.67 1.62 48.13
C SER A 113 25.81 0.73 46.88
N HIS A 114 26.99 0.17 46.60
CA HIS A 114 27.31 -0.46 45.30
C HIS A 114 26.45 -1.70 44.91
N VAL A 115 25.71 -2.32 45.84
CA VAL A 115 24.83 -3.47 45.53
C VAL A 115 23.46 -3.04 44.97
N VAL A 116 23.09 -1.77 45.15
CA VAL A 116 21.79 -1.23 44.73
C VAL A 116 21.77 -0.91 43.22
N ASP A 117 22.92 -0.56 42.63
CA ASP A 117 23.02 -0.12 41.23
C ASP A 117 22.74 -1.27 40.23
N HIS A 118 23.26 -2.47 40.45
CA HIS A 118 23.02 -3.60 39.53
C HIS A 118 21.56 -4.08 39.50
N HIS A 119 20.88 -4.08 40.65
CA HIS A 119 19.46 -4.47 40.71
C HIS A 119 18.57 -3.42 40.03
N ARG A 120 18.94 -2.14 40.18
CA ARG A 120 18.29 -1.02 39.50
C ARG A 120 18.43 -1.13 37.98
N GLU A 121 19.62 -1.42 37.45
CA GLU A 121 19.84 -1.60 36.02
C GLU A 121 19.01 -2.75 35.42
N LYS A 122 18.87 -3.88 36.14
CA LYS A 122 18.02 -4.99 35.71
C LYS A 122 16.54 -4.58 35.68
N LEU A 123 16.07 -3.91 36.74
CA LEU A 123 14.70 -3.41 36.84
C LEU A 123 14.38 -2.41 35.71
N GLU A 124 15.28 -1.47 35.44
CA GLU A 124 15.14 -0.47 34.38
C GLU A 124 15.07 -1.13 32.99
N ARG A 125 15.88 -2.15 32.70
CA ARG A 125 15.81 -2.88 31.42
C ARG A 125 14.45 -3.55 31.21
N ILE A 126 13.91 -4.21 32.23
CA ILE A 126 12.60 -4.86 32.15
C ILE A 126 11.49 -3.81 32.02
N LEU A 127 11.57 -2.72 32.78
CA LEU A 127 10.62 -1.60 32.69
C LEU A 127 10.62 -0.99 31.29
N VAL A 128 11.78 -0.77 30.68
CA VAL A 128 11.88 -0.26 29.30
C VAL A 128 11.20 -1.20 28.32
N ARG A 129 11.41 -2.52 28.45
CA ARG A 129 10.76 -3.52 27.60
C ARG A 129 9.25 -3.51 27.75
N LEU A 130 8.75 -3.51 28.99
CA LEU A 130 7.31 -3.43 29.28
C LEU A 130 6.70 -2.14 28.74
N THR A 131 7.37 -1.00 28.96
CA THR A 131 6.90 0.32 28.52
C THR A 131 6.85 0.41 27.00
N ARG A 132 7.88 -0.06 26.29
CA ARG A 132 7.87 -0.08 24.82
C ARG A 132 6.74 -0.93 24.26
N GLY A 133 6.54 -2.12 24.81
CA GLY A 133 5.43 -2.99 24.38
C GLY A 133 4.07 -2.36 24.64
N TYR A 134 3.86 -1.82 25.84
CA TYR A 134 2.63 -1.12 26.21
C TYR A 134 2.34 0.07 25.28
N GLN A 135 3.34 0.94 25.09
CA GLN A 135 3.20 2.13 24.24
C GLN A 135 2.99 1.78 22.78
N ALA A 136 3.69 0.77 22.25
CA ALA A 136 3.54 0.35 20.86
C ALA A 136 2.11 -0.12 20.56
N LEU A 137 1.45 -0.78 21.52
CA LEU A 137 0.07 -1.25 21.38
C LEU A 137 -0.97 -0.13 21.48
N ARG A 138 -0.70 0.91 22.29
CA ARG A 138 -1.60 2.04 22.56
C ARG A 138 -1.38 3.24 21.64
N SER A 139 -0.27 3.26 20.93
CA SER A 139 0.01 4.32 19.95
C SER A 139 -0.94 4.20 18.76
N PRO A 140 -1.40 5.33 18.19
CA PRO A 140 -2.18 5.30 16.96
C PRO A 140 -1.39 4.65 15.83
N VAL A 141 -1.99 3.64 15.20
CA VAL A 141 -1.47 2.89 14.06
C VAL A 141 -2.14 3.35 12.77
N PHE A 142 -3.43 3.65 12.82
CA PHE A 142 -4.20 3.99 11.62
C PHE A 142 -5.22 5.10 11.90
N GLY A 143 -4.87 6.34 11.53
CA GLY A 143 -5.63 7.50 11.98
C GLY A 143 -5.57 7.59 13.50
N ASP A 144 -6.73 7.61 14.16
CA ASP A 144 -6.83 7.59 15.62
C ASP A 144 -6.88 6.17 16.20
N TRP A 145 -6.85 5.13 15.36
CA TRP A 145 -6.98 3.74 15.83
C TRP A 145 -5.67 3.18 16.31
N ASP A 146 -5.68 2.60 17.50
CA ASP A 146 -4.57 1.82 18.03
C ASP A 146 -4.44 0.45 17.31
N TRP A 147 -3.45 -0.35 17.72
CA TRP A 147 -3.18 -1.64 17.11
C TRP A 147 -4.37 -2.61 17.23
N ALA A 148 -5.00 -2.67 18.41
CA ALA A 148 -6.10 -3.59 18.67
C ALA A 148 -7.39 -3.15 17.95
N GLN A 149 -7.66 -1.85 17.88
CA GLN A 149 -8.79 -1.29 17.12
C GLN A 149 -8.64 -1.53 15.61
N THR A 150 -7.43 -1.33 15.07
CA THR A 150 -7.13 -1.62 13.66
C THR A 150 -7.31 -3.11 13.37
N THR A 151 -6.82 -3.97 14.27
CA THR A 151 -7.02 -5.42 14.20
C THR A 151 -8.51 -5.79 14.27
N GLY A 152 -9.28 -5.21 15.17
CA GLY A 152 -10.72 -5.46 15.29
C GLY A 152 -11.48 -5.10 14.01
N ASN A 153 -11.19 -3.94 13.42
CA ASN A 153 -11.77 -3.53 12.14
C ASN A 153 -11.38 -4.46 10.97
N TYR A 154 -10.16 -4.97 10.96
CA TYR A 154 -9.74 -6.00 10.00
C TYR A 154 -10.49 -7.31 10.22
N LEU A 155 -10.60 -7.77 11.47
CA LEU A 155 -11.23 -9.04 11.81
C LEU A 155 -12.74 -9.06 11.56
N GLN A 156 -13.39 -7.91 11.64
CA GLN A 156 -14.80 -7.75 11.27
C GLN A 156 -15.07 -8.12 9.79
N LYS A 157 -14.07 -8.00 8.91
CA LYS A 157 -14.26 -8.33 7.50
C LYS A 157 -14.47 -9.84 7.31
N PRO A 158 -15.31 -10.25 6.34
CA PRO A 158 -15.59 -11.67 6.11
C PRO A 158 -14.30 -12.48 5.90
N PRO A 159 -14.22 -13.73 6.39
CA PRO A 159 -13.03 -14.57 6.21
C PRO A 159 -12.59 -14.73 4.75
N GLU A 160 -13.55 -14.78 3.82
CA GLU A 160 -13.28 -14.85 2.38
C GLU A 160 -12.53 -13.61 1.86
N ALA A 161 -12.85 -12.43 2.38
CA ALA A 161 -12.19 -11.17 2.02
C ALA A 161 -10.78 -11.02 2.61
N ARG A 162 -10.51 -11.66 3.76
CA ARG A 162 -9.23 -11.57 4.49
C ARG A 162 -8.10 -12.43 3.92
N LYS A 163 -8.36 -13.32 2.97
CA LYS A 163 -7.37 -14.27 2.39
C LYS A 163 -6.27 -13.64 1.52
N GLU A 164 -5.98 -12.34 1.70
CA GLU A 164 -4.98 -11.59 0.92
C GLU A 164 -5.10 -11.76 -0.60
N ILE A 165 -6.32 -11.98 -1.11
CA ILE A 165 -6.56 -12.34 -2.51
C ILE A 165 -6.07 -11.25 -3.47
N LEU A 166 -6.16 -9.99 -3.05
CA LEU A 166 -5.64 -8.85 -3.83
C LEU A 166 -4.13 -8.84 -3.94
N SER A 167 -3.38 -9.38 -2.98
CA SER A 167 -1.92 -9.42 -3.01
C SER A 167 -1.35 -10.24 -4.18
N LEU A 168 -2.16 -11.11 -4.80
CA LEU A 168 -1.77 -11.87 -6.00
C LEU A 168 -1.71 -11.01 -7.26
N GLY A 169 -2.41 -9.87 -7.30
CA GLY A 169 -2.54 -9.04 -8.51
C GLY A 169 -2.34 -7.54 -8.28
N LEU A 170 -2.16 -7.11 -7.03
CA LEU A 170 -1.96 -5.72 -6.65
C LEU A 170 -0.65 -5.58 -5.86
N THR A 171 0.24 -4.71 -6.34
CA THR A 171 1.46 -4.35 -5.64
C THR A 171 1.18 -3.27 -4.59
N THR A 172 2.00 -3.20 -3.55
CA THR A 172 1.93 -2.15 -2.52
C THR A 172 2.60 -0.84 -2.94
N GLU A 173 3.27 -0.83 -4.10
CA GLU A 173 3.95 0.35 -4.64
C GLU A 173 2.95 1.47 -4.95
N GLY A 174 3.23 2.67 -4.45
CA GLY A 174 2.41 3.87 -4.65
C GLY A 174 1.32 4.08 -3.61
N PHE A 175 1.07 3.13 -2.71
CA PHE A 175 0.13 3.32 -1.60
C PHE A 175 0.84 3.94 -0.39
N ALA A 176 0.20 4.95 0.21
CA ALA A 176 0.71 5.63 1.40
C ALA A 176 0.28 4.91 2.70
N PHE A 177 -0.76 4.08 2.65
CA PHE A 177 -1.32 3.37 3.82
C PHE A 177 -1.77 4.31 4.94
N THR A 178 -2.40 5.43 4.56
CA THR A 178 -2.94 6.44 5.49
C THR A 178 -4.46 6.39 5.57
N PHE A 179 -5.03 6.93 6.65
CA PHE A 179 -6.48 6.95 6.85
C PHE A 179 -7.21 7.78 5.77
N GLU A 180 -6.61 8.88 5.33
CA GLU A 180 -7.18 9.74 4.29
C GLU A 180 -7.21 9.02 2.93
N GLU A 181 -6.10 8.38 2.54
CA GLU A 181 -6.03 7.57 1.32
C GLU A 181 -7.05 6.43 1.35
N TYR A 182 -7.14 5.70 2.47
CA TYR A 182 -8.13 4.64 2.65
C TYR A 182 -9.58 5.10 2.46
N THR A 183 -9.93 6.28 2.95
CA THR A 183 -11.28 6.83 2.83
C THR A 183 -11.60 7.14 1.37
N VAL A 184 -10.66 7.79 0.66
CA VAL A 184 -10.80 8.11 -0.76
C VAL A 184 -10.92 6.84 -1.60
N LEU A 185 -10.04 5.86 -1.38
CA LEU A 185 -10.04 4.61 -2.12
C LEU A 185 -11.26 3.73 -1.80
N SER A 186 -11.74 3.73 -0.54
CA SER A 186 -12.97 3.04 -0.17
C SER A 186 -14.17 3.58 -0.95
N GLN A 187 -14.30 4.91 -1.02
CA GLN A 187 -15.36 5.56 -1.79
C GLN A 187 -15.23 5.24 -3.29
N LEU A 188 -14.00 5.30 -3.83
CA LEU A 188 -13.72 4.94 -5.22
C LEU A 188 -14.17 3.50 -5.54
N VAL A 189 -13.86 2.54 -4.66
CA VAL A 189 -14.26 1.14 -4.85
C VAL A 189 -15.78 0.98 -4.76
N GLN A 190 -16.41 1.69 -3.83
CA GLN A 190 -17.86 1.68 -3.66
C GLN A 190 -18.60 2.26 -4.89
N ASP A 191 -18.06 3.32 -5.48
CA ASP A 191 -18.61 3.94 -6.69
C ASP A 191 -18.35 3.08 -7.95
N ALA A 192 -17.20 2.41 -8.01
CA ALA A 192 -16.80 1.59 -9.14
C ALA A 192 -17.61 0.29 -9.27
N TYR A 193 -17.93 -0.35 -8.14
CA TYR A 193 -18.52 -1.70 -8.17
C TYR A 193 -19.87 -1.78 -8.90
N PRO A 194 -20.87 -0.91 -8.64
CA PRO A 194 -22.13 -0.93 -9.37
C PRO A 194 -21.94 -0.73 -10.89
N LEU A 195 -21.02 0.16 -11.27
CA LEU A 195 -20.70 0.42 -12.68
C LEU A 195 -20.08 -0.80 -13.35
N PHE A 196 -19.15 -1.49 -12.68
CA PHE A 196 -18.57 -2.72 -13.18
C PHE A 196 -19.56 -3.87 -13.21
N GLN A 197 -20.46 -3.98 -12.22
CA GLN A 197 -21.44 -5.05 -12.16
C GLN A 197 -22.38 -5.04 -13.38
N HIS A 198 -22.68 -3.85 -13.92
CA HIS A 198 -23.48 -3.70 -15.13
C HIS A 198 -22.75 -4.09 -16.42
N THR A 199 -21.42 -4.02 -16.46
CA THR A 199 -20.60 -4.41 -17.63
C THR A 199 -20.12 -5.85 -17.55
N GLY A 200 -19.76 -6.32 -16.35
CA GLY A 200 -19.35 -7.69 -16.05
C GLY A 200 -18.01 -8.10 -16.65
N THR A 201 -17.27 -7.20 -17.30
CA THR A 201 -15.99 -7.51 -17.94
C THR A 201 -15.11 -6.28 -18.10
N LEU A 202 -13.80 -6.48 -17.93
CA LEU A 202 -12.79 -5.48 -18.28
C LEU A 202 -12.42 -5.48 -19.77
N ASN A 203 -12.86 -6.48 -20.55
CA ASN A 203 -12.49 -6.64 -21.96
C ASN A 203 -13.72 -6.48 -22.87
N HIS A 204 -14.47 -5.41 -22.67
CA HIS A 204 -15.69 -5.16 -23.44
C HIS A 204 -15.35 -4.79 -24.91
N PRO A 205 -16.06 -5.31 -25.93
CA PRO A 205 -15.74 -5.03 -27.35
C PRO A 205 -15.69 -3.53 -27.69
N LEU A 206 -16.55 -2.73 -27.07
CA LEU A 206 -16.59 -1.28 -27.25
C LEU A 206 -15.34 -0.53 -26.74
N GLN A 207 -14.38 -1.19 -26.09
CA GLN A 207 -13.05 -0.61 -25.82
C GLN A 207 -12.27 -0.30 -27.09
N ALA A 208 -12.62 -0.92 -28.22
CA ALA A 208 -12.05 -0.56 -29.52
C ALA A 208 -12.40 0.87 -29.95
N LEU A 209 -13.43 1.50 -29.37
CA LEU A 209 -13.79 2.88 -29.63
C LEU A 209 -12.80 3.85 -28.97
N HIS A 210 -12.57 4.98 -29.62
CA HIS A 210 -11.61 5.97 -29.14
C HIS A 210 -12.01 6.56 -27.75
N PRO A 211 -11.06 6.69 -26.79
CA PRO A 211 -11.37 7.17 -25.43
C PRO A 211 -12.08 8.54 -25.36
N GLN A 212 -11.77 9.45 -26.29
CA GLN A 212 -12.40 10.78 -26.32
C GLN A 212 -13.92 10.73 -26.53
N ILE A 213 -14.46 9.65 -27.10
CA ILE A 213 -15.91 9.48 -27.26
C ILE A 213 -16.61 9.45 -25.89
N PHE A 214 -15.96 8.84 -24.89
CA PHE A 214 -16.51 8.68 -23.54
C PHE A 214 -16.26 9.92 -22.66
N VAL A 215 -15.15 10.62 -22.87
CA VAL A 215 -14.74 11.78 -22.06
C VAL A 215 -15.37 13.08 -22.55
N ALA A 216 -15.35 13.34 -23.86
CA ALA A 216 -15.70 14.65 -24.41
C ALA A 216 -17.20 14.82 -24.76
N LYS A 217 -17.94 13.72 -24.89
CA LYS A 217 -19.35 13.73 -25.31
C LYS A 217 -20.25 13.18 -24.20
N LYS A 218 -21.49 13.65 -24.12
CA LYS A 218 -22.55 13.04 -23.30
C LYS A 218 -22.97 11.69 -23.89
N ALA A 219 -23.55 10.80 -23.08
CA ALA A 219 -23.89 9.43 -23.47
C ALA A 219 -24.65 9.35 -24.80
N ASP A 220 -25.76 10.08 -24.95
CA ASP A 220 -26.58 10.03 -26.17
C ASP A 220 -25.83 10.53 -27.41
N ALA A 221 -25.11 11.65 -27.28
CA ALA A 221 -24.30 12.22 -28.35
C ALA A 221 -23.12 11.32 -28.73
N ALA A 222 -22.53 10.62 -27.76
CA ALA A 222 -21.46 9.65 -27.96
C ALA A 222 -22.00 8.41 -28.71
N ALA A 223 -23.12 7.87 -28.27
CA ALA A 223 -23.78 6.72 -28.90
C ALA A 223 -24.19 7.03 -30.35
N GLN A 224 -24.79 8.20 -30.58
CA GLN A 224 -25.19 8.66 -31.90
C GLN A 224 -23.96 8.82 -32.80
N PHE A 225 -22.92 9.51 -32.33
CA PHE A 225 -21.67 9.68 -33.08
C PHE A 225 -21.06 8.33 -33.47
N SER A 226 -20.94 7.39 -32.53
CA SER A 226 -20.40 6.06 -32.80
C SER A 226 -21.23 5.31 -33.83
N ARG A 227 -22.57 5.34 -33.71
CA ARG A 227 -23.49 4.66 -34.63
C ARG A 227 -23.40 5.21 -36.05
N GLU A 228 -23.46 6.54 -36.20
CA GLU A 228 -23.39 7.22 -37.49
C GLU A 228 -22.04 6.94 -38.18
N LYS A 229 -20.93 7.04 -37.45
CA LYS A 229 -19.59 6.80 -38.02
C LYS A 229 -19.37 5.32 -38.37
N LEU A 230 -19.78 4.38 -37.51
CA LEU A 230 -19.68 2.95 -37.81
C LEU A 230 -20.45 2.59 -39.07
N GLN A 231 -21.70 3.03 -39.17
CA GLN A 231 -22.53 2.78 -40.35
C GLN A 231 -21.95 3.43 -41.61
N ALA A 232 -21.52 4.68 -41.54
CA ALA A 232 -20.94 5.39 -42.68
C ALA A 232 -19.68 4.71 -43.20
N TYR A 233 -18.75 4.31 -42.33
CA TYR A 233 -17.52 3.65 -42.77
C TYR A 233 -17.73 2.19 -43.19
N ALA A 234 -18.66 1.45 -42.59
CA ALA A 234 -19.02 0.11 -43.05
C ALA A 234 -19.52 0.14 -44.52
N LEU A 235 -20.42 1.08 -44.85
CA LEU A 235 -20.92 1.26 -46.22
C LEU A 235 -19.82 1.69 -47.20
N ARG A 236 -18.91 2.57 -46.77
CA ARG A 236 -17.78 3.01 -47.62
C ARG A 236 -16.77 1.89 -47.87
N LEU A 237 -16.51 1.05 -46.88
CA LEU A 237 -15.64 -0.12 -47.01
C LEU A 237 -16.24 -1.15 -47.96
N ASP A 238 -17.54 -1.44 -47.85
CA ASP A 238 -18.25 -2.34 -48.76
C ASP A 238 -18.19 -1.81 -50.21
N SER A 239 -18.53 -0.53 -50.41
CA SER A 239 -18.44 0.12 -51.73
C SER A 239 -17.01 0.07 -52.30
N MET A 240 -15.98 0.26 -51.48
CA MET A 240 -14.59 0.13 -51.92
C MET A 240 -14.26 -1.33 -52.30
N GLY A 241 -14.71 -2.30 -51.51
CA GLY A 241 -14.56 -3.73 -51.80
C GLY A 241 -15.21 -4.13 -53.13
N GLN A 242 -16.39 -3.59 -53.44
CA GLN A 242 -17.08 -3.79 -54.72
C GLN A 242 -16.30 -3.15 -55.88
N LYS A 243 -15.82 -1.91 -55.73
CA LYS A 243 -14.99 -1.22 -56.74
C LYS A 243 -13.71 -2.00 -57.05
N VAL A 244 -13.03 -2.51 -56.02
CA VAL A 244 -11.84 -3.35 -56.18
C VAL A 244 -12.18 -4.64 -56.92
N SER A 245 -13.28 -5.30 -56.57
CA SER A 245 -13.73 -6.53 -57.24
C SER A 245 -14.01 -6.31 -58.72
N ALA A 246 -14.79 -5.27 -59.04
CA ALA A 246 -15.10 -4.91 -60.42
C ALA A 246 -13.83 -4.62 -61.24
N LYS A 247 -12.85 -3.92 -60.66
CA LYS A 247 -11.57 -3.65 -61.34
C LYS A 247 -10.70 -4.89 -61.51
N MET A 248 -10.68 -5.80 -60.54
CA MET A 248 -9.98 -7.08 -60.67
C MET A 248 -10.62 -7.97 -61.74
N GLU A 249 -11.96 -8.02 -61.81
CA GLU A 249 -12.69 -8.76 -62.84
C GLU A 249 -12.48 -8.16 -64.23
N GLU A 250 -12.52 -6.83 -64.34
CA GLU A 250 -12.21 -6.11 -65.58
C GLU A 250 -10.80 -6.44 -66.08
N TYR A 251 -9.80 -6.37 -65.20
CA TYR A 251 -8.42 -6.71 -65.54
C TYR A 251 -8.27 -8.20 -65.91
N GLY A 252 -8.94 -9.11 -65.17
CA GLY A 252 -8.96 -10.54 -65.50
C GLY A 252 -9.55 -10.83 -66.88
N ARG A 253 -10.58 -10.09 -67.29
CA ARG A 253 -11.17 -10.16 -68.63
C ARG A 253 -10.21 -9.60 -69.70
N LEU A 254 -9.56 -8.47 -69.44
CA LEU A 254 -8.56 -7.90 -70.35
C LEU A 254 -7.37 -8.84 -70.57
N LEU A 255 -6.88 -9.46 -69.50
CA LEU A 255 -5.84 -10.50 -69.57
C LEU A 255 -6.28 -11.67 -70.45
N ARG A 256 -7.50 -12.18 -70.23
CA ARG A 256 -8.05 -13.28 -71.03
C ARG A 256 -8.11 -12.93 -72.51
N GLN A 257 -8.70 -11.78 -72.84
CA GLN A 257 -8.80 -11.31 -74.22
C GLN A 257 -7.42 -11.15 -74.86
N HIS A 258 -6.46 -10.55 -74.15
CA HIS A 258 -5.10 -10.37 -74.62
C HIS A 258 -4.42 -11.71 -74.92
N PHE A 259 -4.46 -12.67 -73.99
CA PHE A 259 -3.87 -13.99 -74.21
C PHE A 259 -4.57 -14.75 -75.33
N GLU A 260 -5.90 -14.74 -75.41
CA GLU A 260 -6.66 -15.41 -76.48
C GLU A 260 -6.28 -14.86 -77.85
N GLN A 261 -6.28 -13.54 -78.02
CA GLN A 261 -5.95 -12.89 -79.29
C GLN A 261 -4.55 -13.26 -79.78
N HIS A 262 -3.54 -13.19 -78.91
CA HIS A 262 -2.19 -13.51 -79.33
C HIS A 262 -1.93 -15.01 -79.49
N THR A 263 -2.60 -15.87 -78.71
CA THR A 263 -2.53 -17.32 -78.93
C THR A 263 -3.09 -17.66 -80.31
N GLN A 264 -4.22 -17.07 -80.69
CA GLN A 264 -4.81 -17.25 -82.02
C GLN A 264 -3.88 -16.76 -83.13
N GLN A 265 -3.20 -15.62 -82.94
CA GLN A 265 -2.20 -15.12 -83.90
C GLN A 265 -1.01 -16.08 -84.05
N LEU A 266 -0.50 -16.63 -82.94
CA LEU A 266 0.59 -17.60 -82.95
C LEU A 266 0.15 -18.93 -83.59
N LEU A 267 -1.05 -19.44 -83.26
CA LEU A 267 -1.62 -20.64 -83.87
C LEU A 267 -1.80 -20.45 -85.37
N SER A 268 -2.41 -19.35 -85.81
CA SER A 268 -2.60 -19.05 -87.24
C SER A 268 -1.27 -18.98 -88.00
N LYS A 269 -0.23 -18.33 -87.42
CA LYS A 269 1.12 -18.33 -88.02
C LYS A 269 1.76 -19.71 -88.05
N THR A 270 1.50 -20.54 -87.04
CA THR A 270 1.99 -21.92 -86.96
C THR A 270 1.33 -22.80 -88.03
N GLU A 271 0.00 -22.68 -88.19
CA GLU A 271 -0.77 -23.36 -89.23
C GLU A 271 -0.34 -22.93 -90.64
N GLN A 272 -0.23 -21.62 -90.89
CA GLN A 272 0.24 -21.08 -92.18
C GLN A 272 1.63 -21.62 -92.57
N LEU A 273 2.56 -21.71 -91.61
CA LEU A 273 3.88 -22.28 -91.84
C LEU A 273 3.80 -23.77 -92.18
N LEU A 274 3.01 -24.54 -91.42
CA LEU A 274 2.83 -25.97 -91.67
C LEU A 274 2.14 -26.24 -93.01
N ASP A 275 1.13 -25.47 -93.38
CA ASP A 275 0.44 -25.57 -94.66
C ASP A 275 1.35 -25.19 -95.82
N HIS A 276 2.11 -24.10 -95.71
CA HIS A 276 3.11 -23.75 -96.72
C HIS A 276 4.16 -24.84 -96.89
N ILE A 277 4.60 -25.51 -95.81
CA ILE A 277 5.49 -26.68 -95.91
C ILE A 277 4.79 -27.87 -96.58
N ARG A 278 3.50 -28.13 -96.29
CA ARG A 278 2.71 -29.21 -96.91
C ARG A 278 2.52 -28.99 -98.41
N GLU A 279 2.18 -27.78 -98.83
CA GLU A 279 2.06 -27.39 -100.24
C GLU A 279 3.38 -27.64 -100.98
N LYS A 280 4.50 -27.19 -100.42
CA LYS A 280 5.82 -27.38 -101.04
C LYS A 280 6.27 -28.85 -101.04
N LYS A 281 5.86 -29.64 -100.06
CA LYS A 281 6.04 -31.10 -100.06
C LYS A 281 5.24 -31.78 -101.18
N GLN A 282 4.01 -31.31 -101.46
CA GLN A 282 3.21 -31.83 -102.58
C GLN A 282 3.82 -31.44 -103.93
N GLU A 283 4.34 -30.21 -104.05
CA GLU A 283 4.96 -29.68 -105.29
C GLU A 283 6.29 -30.38 -105.63
N TYR A 284 7.15 -30.65 -104.63
CA TYR A 284 8.51 -31.18 -104.84
C TYR A 284 8.70 -32.64 -104.38
N GLY A 285 7.65 -33.29 -103.86
CA GLY A 285 7.67 -34.67 -103.39
C GLY A 285 8.31 -34.88 -102.00
N PRO A 286 8.31 -36.13 -101.49
CA PRO A 286 8.71 -36.44 -100.11
C PRO A 286 10.17 -36.10 -99.79
N ARG A 287 11.05 -36.08 -100.80
CA ARG A 287 12.48 -35.73 -100.67
C ARG A 287 12.73 -34.26 -100.30
N PHE A 288 11.73 -33.39 -100.46
CA PHE A 288 11.81 -31.99 -100.02
C PHE A 288 12.01 -31.88 -98.50
N LEU A 289 11.44 -32.80 -97.72
CA LEU A 289 11.58 -32.82 -96.27
C LEU A 289 13.02 -33.10 -95.80
N ASP A 290 13.78 -33.82 -96.62
CA ASP A 290 15.19 -34.16 -96.38
C ASP A 290 16.16 -33.10 -96.91
N ALA A 291 15.67 -32.02 -97.51
CA ALA A 291 16.50 -30.94 -98.05
C ALA A 291 17.32 -30.28 -96.93
N LYS A 292 18.64 -30.16 -97.13
CA LYS A 292 19.57 -29.59 -96.15
C LYS A 292 20.30 -28.34 -96.63
N LEU A 293 20.47 -27.35 -95.74
CA LEU A 293 21.38 -26.21 -95.94
C LEU A 293 22.79 -26.58 -95.44
N GLY A 294 23.79 -26.56 -96.33
CA GLY A 294 25.21 -26.74 -95.99
C GLY A 294 25.89 -25.45 -95.48
N LYS A 295 27.09 -25.57 -94.89
CA LYS A 295 27.85 -24.47 -94.24
C LYS A 295 28.28 -23.30 -95.16
N ALA A 296 28.01 -23.37 -96.46
CA ALA A 296 28.32 -22.31 -97.43
C ALA A 296 27.24 -22.13 -98.53
N GLY A 297 26.00 -22.60 -98.30
CA GLY A 297 24.93 -22.46 -99.31
C GLY A 297 25.05 -23.41 -100.51
N TRP A 298 25.88 -24.46 -100.43
CA TRP A 298 26.01 -25.49 -101.46
C TRP A 298 25.44 -26.83 -100.95
N TYR A 299 24.70 -27.53 -101.81
CA TYR A 299 23.94 -28.76 -101.53
C TYR A 299 24.77 -30.02 -101.78
N SER A 300 24.56 -31.09 -101.00
CA SER A 300 25.24 -32.39 -101.17
C SER A 300 24.35 -33.54 -101.63
N THR A 301 23.21 -33.28 -102.28
CA THR A 301 22.44 -34.30 -103.01
C THR A 301 21.94 -33.76 -104.37
N LEU A 302 22.37 -34.41 -105.44
CA LEU A 302 22.35 -34.02 -106.86
C LEU A 302 20.97 -34.00 -107.56
N SER A 303 19.87 -33.66 -106.90
CA SER A 303 18.52 -33.77 -107.53
C SER A 303 17.45 -32.77 -107.09
N THR A 304 17.77 -31.70 -106.35
CA THR A 304 16.74 -30.70 -105.95
C THR A 304 16.75 -29.47 -106.87
N PRO A 305 15.61 -29.08 -107.47
CA PRO A 305 15.55 -27.95 -108.41
C PRO A 305 15.67 -26.60 -107.66
N LYS A 306 16.29 -25.59 -108.30
CA LYS A 306 16.49 -24.21 -107.73
C LYS A 306 15.25 -23.60 -107.03
N PRO A 307 14.01 -23.77 -107.54
CA PRO A 307 12.80 -23.30 -106.85
C PRO A 307 12.55 -23.92 -105.46
N ALA A 308 12.92 -25.19 -105.25
CA ALA A 308 12.77 -25.86 -103.95
C ALA A 308 13.70 -25.26 -102.88
N ILE A 309 14.86 -24.75 -103.30
CA ILE A 309 15.84 -24.08 -102.43
C ILE A 309 15.30 -22.73 -101.95
N GLU A 310 14.71 -21.97 -102.85
CA GLU A 310 14.09 -20.68 -102.53
C GLU A 310 12.88 -20.86 -101.62
N ALA A 311 12.06 -21.89 -101.86
CA ALA A 311 10.98 -22.29 -100.97
C ALA A 311 11.49 -22.63 -99.55
N TYR A 312 12.59 -23.36 -99.42
CA TYR A 312 13.17 -23.67 -98.10
C TYR A 312 13.67 -22.43 -97.36
N LYS A 313 14.33 -21.49 -98.06
CA LYS A 313 14.75 -20.21 -97.46
C LYS A 313 13.56 -19.40 -96.95
N LYS A 314 12.46 -19.39 -97.70
CA LYS A 314 11.21 -18.71 -97.31
C LYS A 314 10.59 -19.33 -96.05
N ILE A 315 10.51 -20.67 -95.98
CA ILE A 315 10.07 -21.41 -94.80
C ILE A 315 10.95 -21.08 -93.57
N LEU A 316 12.27 -20.97 -93.75
CA LEU A 316 13.18 -20.63 -92.66
C LEU A 316 12.95 -19.19 -92.15
N LEU A 317 12.69 -18.24 -93.04
CA LEU A 317 12.33 -16.86 -92.66
C LEU A 317 11.00 -16.79 -91.91
N GLU A 318 9.99 -17.54 -92.36
CA GLU A 318 8.69 -17.63 -91.68
C GLU A 318 8.81 -18.28 -90.30
N TYR A 319 9.62 -19.33 -90.18
CA TYR A 319 9.95 -19.97 -88.91
C TYR A 319 10.69 -19.02 -87.96
N GLU A 320 11.70 -18.29 -88.44
CA GLU A 320 12.40 -17.29 -87.64
C GLU A 320 11.47 -16.13 -87.22
N SER A 321 10.51 -15.75 -88.07
CA SER A 321 9.49 -14.75 -87.75
C SER A 321 8.53 -15.23 -86.66
N LEU A 322 8.03 -16.48 -86.75
CA LEU A 322 7.21 -17.10 -85.70
C LEU A 322 7.97 -17.15 -84.37
N LYS A 323 9.21 -17.64 -84.39
CA LYS A 323 10.09 -17.69 -83.22
C LYS A 323 10.29 -16.32 -82.61
N LYS A 324 10.65 -15.31 -83.41
CA LYS A 324 10.85 -13.92 -82.94
C LYS A 324 9.57 -13.32 -82.35
N HIS A 325 8.41 -13.63 -82.95
CA HIS A 325 7.12 -13.17 -82.44
C HIS A 325 6.79 -13.79 -81.08
N PHE A 326 7.03 -15.10 -80.89
CA PHE A 326 6.89 -15.77 -79.61
C PHE A 326 7.90 -15.27 -78.56
N GLU A 327 9.17 -15.15 -78.95
CA GLU A 327 10.24 -14.66 -78.08
C GLU A 327 10.02 -13.21 -77.63
N ALA A 328 9.18 -12.42 -78.30
CA ALA A 328 8.81 -11.09 -77.81
C ALA A 328 7.85 -11.13 -76.61
N LEU A 329 7.06 -12.21 -76.46
CA LEU A 329 5.90 -12.25 -75.55
C LEU A 329 6.23 -12.83 -74.16
N HIS A 330 7.24 -13.71 -74.05
CA HIS A 330 7.78 -14.23 -72.77
C HIS A 330 6.78 -14.93 -71.81
N TRP A 331 5.65 -15.47 -72.27
CA TRP A 331 4.62 -16.05 -71.39
C TRP A 331 4.91 -17.44 -70.83
N PHE A 332 5.56 -18.29 -71.63
CA PHE A 332 6.03 -19.60 -71.21
C PHE A 332 7.32 -19.95 -71.95
N SER A 333 8.09 -20.90 -71.43
CA SER A 333 9.32 -21.33 -72.07
C SER A 333 9.04 -22.43 -73.09
N PHE A 334 9.56 -22.26 -74.30
CA PHE A 334 9.61 -23.31 -75.31
C PHE A 334 11.06 -23.49 -75.77
N PRO A 335 11.62 -24.72 -75.72
CA PRO A 335 13.01 -24.95 -76.06
C PRO A 335 13.22 -24.96 -77.58
N TRP A 336 13.44 -23.77 -78.16
CA TRP A 336 13.76 -23.65 -79.58
C TRP A 336 15.12 -24.33 -79.88
N PRO A 337 15.22 -25.21 -80.90
CA PRO A 337 16.47 -25.83 -81.30
C PRO A 337 17.46 -24.78 -81.83
N GLY A 338 18.76 -24.99 -81.56
CA GLY A 338 19.83 -24.14 -82.08
C GLY A 338 19.94 -24.21 -83.61
N LYS A 339 20.47 -23.15 -84.23
CA LYS A 339 20.59 -23.01 -85.71
C LYS A 339 21.26 -24.21 -86.38
N ASP A 340 22.20 -24.87 -85.71
CA ASP A 340 22.91 -26.05 -86.21
C ASP A 340 22.05 -27.32 -86.34
N LYS A 341 20.90 -27.37 -85.64
CA LYS A 341 19.97 -28.51 -85.63
C LYS A 341 18.80 -28.35 -86.62
N LEU A 342 18.58 -27.14 -87.15
CA LEU A 342 17.54 -26.81 -88.14
C LEU A 342 17.99 -27.08 -89.58
N LYS A 343 18.84 -28.09 -89.77
CA LYS A 343 19.45 -28.37 -91.07
C LYS A 343 18.50 -29.01 -92.07
N ALA A 344 17.33 -29.51 -91.66
CA ALA A 344 16.36 -30.16 -92.55
C ALA A 344 14.95 -29.63 -92.31
N VAL A 345 14.16 -29.51 -93.39
CA VAL A 345 12.74 -29.11 -93.32
C VAL A 345 11.95 -30.02 -92.38
N ALA A 346 12.24 -31.33 -92.35
CA ALA A 346 11.63 -32.28 -91.42
C ALA A 346 11.76 -31.86 -89.95
N ARG A 347 12.90 -31.28 -89.54
CA ARG A 347 13.12 -30.78 -88.17
C ARG A 347 12.34 -29.50 -87.89
N ILE A 348 12.13 -28.65 -88.90
CA ILE A 348 11.26 -27.47 -88.80
C ILE A 348 9.82 -27.94 -88.56
N VAL A 349 9.32 -28.91 -89.32
CA VAL A 349 7.99 -29.50 -89.14
C VAL A 349 7.83 -30.07 -87.73
N GLU A 350 8.73 -30.97 -87.32
CA GLU A 350 8.71 -31.60 -85.99
C GLU A 350 8.68 -30.55 -84.87
N THR A 351 9.56 -29.56 -84.93
CA THR A 351 9.63 -28.49 -83.92
C THR A 351 8.38 -27.61 -83.91
N THR A 352 7.85 -27.28 -85.09
CA THR A 352 6.65 -26.43 -85.25
C THR A 352 5.40 -27.15 -84.75
N THR A 353 5.26 -28.45 -85.00
CA THR A 353 4.18 -29.27 -84.44
C THR A 353 4.32 -29.43 -82.92
N HIS A 354 5.54 -29.61 -82.38
CA HIS A 354 5.74 -29.60 -80.92
C HIS A 354 5.41 -28.25 -80.29
N PHE A 355 5.73 -27.14 -80.97
CA PHE A 355 5.37 -25.79 -80.56
C PHE A 355 3.85 -25.62 -80.55
N GLU A 356 3.15 -26.05 -81.59
CA GLU A 356 1.69 -26.03 -81.69
C GLU A 356 1.04 -26.77 -80.51
N THR A 357 1.45 -28.01 -80.25
CA THR A 357 0.94 -28.80 -79.11
C THR A 357 1.25 -28.12 -77.77
N SER A 358 2.44 -27.52 -77.62
CA SER A 358 2.81 -26.79 -76.40
C SER A 358 1.98 -25.52 -76.21
N LEU A 359 1.70 -24.80 -77.30
CA LEU A 359 0.88 -23.60 -77.31
C LEU A 359 -0.59 -23.92 -77.00
N GLN A 360 -1.14 -25.00 -77.57
CA GLN A 360 -2.47 -25.49 -77.25
C GLN A 360 -2.55 -25.94 -75.78
N ASN A 361 -1.57 -26.69 -75.28
CA ASN A 361 -1.52 -27.08 -73.86
C ASN A 361 -1.45 -25.86 -72.94
N TRP A 362 -0.65 -24.85 -73.29
CA TRP A 362 -0.61 -23.59 -72.55
C TRP A 362 -1.95 -22.86 -72.59
N GLN A 363 -2.62 -22.78 -73.75
CA GLN A 363 -3.95 -22.17 -73.92
C GLN A 363 -4.98 -22.78 -72.97
N HIS A 364 -5.03 -24.12 -72.85
CA HIS A 364 -5.91 -24.81 -71.89
C HIS A 364 -5.56 -24.46 -70.42
N GLY A 365 -4.30 -24.11 -70.14
CA GLY A 365 -3.81 -23.69 -68.83
C GLY A 365 -3.89 -22.19 -68.53
N VAL A 366 -4.26 -21.33 -69.49
CA VAL A 366 -4.25 -19.85 -69.35
C VAL A 366 -5.07 -19.38 -68.14
N GLY A 367 -6.17 -20.05 -67.81
CA GLY A 367 -6.98 -19.71 -66.63
C GLY A 367 -6.23 -19.82 -65.29
N LYS A 368 -5.23 -20.71 -65.18
CA LYS A 368 -4.36 -20.79 -64.00
C LYS A 368 -3.39 -19.60 -63.97
N PHE A 369 -2.78 -19.28 -65.11
CA PHE A 369 -1.86 -18.15 -65.25
C PHE A 369 -2.54 -16.82 -64.90
N ILE A 370 -3.74 -16.56 -65.44
CA ILE A 370 -4.52 -15.34 -65.13
C ILE A 370 -4.79 -15.22 -63.62
N ARG A 371 -5.10 -16.33 -62.94
CA ARG A 371 -5.29 -16.31 -61.48
C ARG A 371 -4.01 -15.92 -60.75
N GLU A 372 -2.87 -16.45 -61.15
CA GLU A 372 -1.57 -16.11 -60.56
C GLU A 372 -1.21 -14.62 -60.79
N GLU A 373 -1.52 -14.07 -61.97
CA GLU A 373 -1.40 -12.63 -62.26
C GLU A 373 -2.29 -11.78 -61.35
N LEU A 374 -3.53 -12.19 -61.14
CA LEU A 374 -4.47 -11.48 -60.26
C LEU A 374 -4.04 -11.54 -58.78
N LEU A 375 -3.43 -12.64 -58.34
CA LEU A 375 -2.93 -12.77 -56.96
C LEU A 375 -1.77 -11.81 -56.67
N ARG A 376 -0.91 -11.57 -57.67
CA ARG A 376 0.26 -10.67 -57.56
C ARG A 376 -0.03 -9.25 -58.04
N LEU A 377 -1.29 -8.93 -58.36
CA LEU A 377 -1.67 -7.65 -58.94
C LEU A 377 -1.39 -6.48 -57.98
N ASN A 378 -0.68 -5.50 -58.52
CA ASN A 378 -0.50 -4.16 -57.99
C ASN A 378 -0.19 -3.19 -59.14
N SER A 379 -0.13 -1.90 -58.85
CA SER A 379 0.18 -0.83 -59.83
C SER A 379 1.55 -0.99 -60.53
N LYS A 380 2.48 -1.78 -59.96
CA LYS A 380 3.81 -2.05 -60.53
C LYS A 380 3.88 -3.35 -61.32
N SER A 381 3.03 -4.33 -61.03
CA SER A 381 3.02 -5.67 -61.65
C SER A 381 1.98 -5.82 -62.77
N VAL A 382 1.18 -4.79 -63.03
CA VAL A 382 0.27 -4.75 -64.17
C VAL A 382 1.04 -4.86 -65.49
N LEU A 383 0.52 -5.64 -66.45
CA LEU A 383 1.10 -5.71 -67.79
C LEU A 383 0.99 -4.34 -68.46
N THR A 384 2.12 -3.76 -68.86
CA THR A 384 2.21 -2.41 -69.43
C THR A 384 1.38 -2.23 -70.70
N GLU A 385 1.18 -3.30 -71.45
CA GLU A 385 0.37 -3.33 -72.67
C GLU A 385 -1.14 -3.25 -72.38
N LEU A 386 -1.54 -3.55 -71.14
CA LEU A 386 -2.90 -3.34 -70.65
C LEU A 386 -2.98 -1.97 -69.99
N ALA A 387 -3.99 -1.18 -70.36
CA ALA A 387 -4.09 0.24 -70.02
C ALA A 387 -4.43 0.65 -68.56
N PRO A 388 -4.66 -0.21 -67.53
CA PRO A 388 -5.19 0.30 -66.27
C PRO A 388 -4.14 0.74 -65.23
N LYS A 389 -2.86 0.94 -65.56
CA LYS A 389 -1.82 1.26 -64.55
C LYS A 389 -2.18 2.46 -63.65
N VAL A 390 -2.58 3.58 -64.24
CA VAL A 390 -2.99 4.79 -63.50
C VAL A 390 -4.26 4.53 -62.68
N GLN A 391 -5.20 3.77 -63.21
CA GLN A 391 -6.45 3.44 -62.52
C GLN A 391 -6.21 2.52 -61.31
N LEU A 392 -5.28 1.57 -61.42
CA LEU A 392 -4.91 0.68 -60.31
C LEU A 392 -4.13 1.43 -59.22
N GLN A 393 -3.24 2.36 -59.61
CA GLN A 393 -2.58 3.23 -58.65
C GLN A 393 -3.59 4.10 -57.89
N PHE A 394 -4.52 4.74 -58.61
CA PHE A 394 -5.59 5.53 -57.98
C PHE A 394 -6.47 4.69 -57.04
N LEU A 395 -6.73 3.43 -57.40
CA LEU A 395 -7.47 2.48 -56.56
C LEU A 395 -6.68 2.14 -55.27
N GLU A 396 -5.37 1.90 -55.39
CA GLU A 396 -4.48 1.68 -54.25
C GLU A 396 -4.46 2.89 -53.30
N GLU A 397 -4.28 4.10 -53.84
CA GLU A 397 -4.32 5.35 -53.08
C GLU A 397 -5.69 5.59 -52.44
N SER A 398 -6.79 5.29 -53.14
CA SER A 398 -8.15 5.44 -52.61
C SER A 398 -8.43 4.52 -51.43
N MET A 399 -7.90 3.29 -51.43
CA MET A 399 -8.00 2.38 -50.29
C MET A 399 -7.22 2.91 -49.08
N ASP A 400 -6.00 3.40 -49.30
CA ASP A 400 -5.14 3.91 -48.24
C ASP A 400 -5.72 5.22 -47.65
N ASN A 401 -6.27 6.09 -48.49
CA ASN A 401 -6.98 7.30 -48.07
C ASN A 401 -8.23 6.98 -47.23
N LEU A 402 -9.00 5.95 -47.59
CA LEU A 402 -10.17 5.53 -46.81
C LEU A 402 -9.77 5.13 -45.37
N LEU A 403 -8.64 4.44 -45.20
CA LEU A 403 -8.11 4.10 -43.88
C LEU A 403 -7.60 5.32 -43.12
N ALA A 404 -6.91 6.24 -43.80
CA ALA A 404 -6.46 7.49 -43.20
C ALA A 404 -7.65 8.35 -42.71
N GLU A 405 -8.72 8.42 -43.50
CA GLU A 405 -9.96 9.09 -43.10
C GLU A 405 -10.62 8.41 -41.89
N LEU A 406 -10.64 7.07 -41.85
CA LEU A 406 -11.17 6.34 -40.69
C LEU A 406 -10.34 6.59 -39.43
N ASN A 407 -9.01 6.60 -39.52
CA ASN A 407 -8.12 6.90 -38.40
C ASN A 407 -8.31 8.33 -37.88
N THR A 408 -8.43 9.30 -38.78
CA THR A 408 -8.63 10.72 -38.42
C THR A 408 -10.05 11.02 -37.94
N SER A 409 -11.01 10.11 -38.14
CA SER A 409 -12.38 10.29 -37.67
C SER A 409 -12.53 10.26 -36.15
N GLY A 410 -11.53 9.75 -35.42
CA GLY A 410 -11.60 9.56 -33.96
C GLY A 410 -12.58 8.47 -33.54
N LEU A 411 -12.94 7.54 -34.43
CA LEU A 411 -13.84 6.44 -34.11
C LEU A 411 -13.16 5.32 -33.33
N LEU A 412 -11.99 4.87 -33.78
CA LEU A 412 -11.24 3.76 -33.20
C LEU A 412 -10.08 4.24 -32.33
N ALA A 413 -9.77 3.50 -31.28
CA ALA A 413 -8.63 3.78 -30.41
C ALA A 413 -7.28 3.49 -31.07
N GLU A 414 -7.20 2.37 -31.81
CA GLU A 414 -5.98 1.95 -32.50
C GLU A 414 -6.01 2.37 -33.97
N PRO A 415 -4.92 2.98 -34.50
CA PRO A 415 -4.84 3.32 -35.91
C PRO A 415 -4.72 2.07 -36.78
N LEU A 416 -5.41 2.08 -37.91
CA LEU A 416 -5.36 1.03 -38.93
C LEU A 416 -4.26 1.34 -39.93
N GLU A 417 -3.37 0.37 -40.19
CA GLU A 417 -2.28 0.49 -41.15
C GLU A 417 -2.32 -0.64 -42.17
N ASN A 418 -2.32 -0.29 -43.46
CA ASN A 418 -2.26 -1.25 -44.54
C ASN A 418 -0.81 -1.57 -44.93
N LYS A 419 -0.33 -2.76 -44.56
CA LYS A 419 1.03 -3.25 -44.90
C LYS A 419 1.03 -4.24 -46.08
N MET A 420 -0.11 -4.37 -46.78
CA MET A 420 -0.28 -5.39 -47.82
C MET A 420 0.20 -4.90 -49.19
N LEU A 421 0.98 -5.75 -49.87
CA LEU A 421 1.65 -5.43 -51.14
C LEU A 421 0.80 -5.65 -52.40
N THR A 422 -0.30 -6.40 -52.31
CA THR A 422 -1.14 -6.75 -53.47
C THR A 422 -2.57 -6.31 -53.26
N ILE A 423 -3.27 -5.95 -54.33
CA ILE A 423 -4.65 -5.45 -54.29
C ILE A 423 -5.58 -6.47 -53.63
N LEU A 424 -5.40 -7.77 -53.89
CA LEU A 424 -6.21 -8.81 -53.27
C LEU A 424 -6.04 -8.85 -51.74
N LYS A 425 -4.79 -8.80 -51.25
CA LYS A 425 -4.53 -8.81 -49.79
C LYS A 425 -5.06 -7.53 -49.13
N ARG A 426 -4.94 -6.39 -49.81
CA ARG A 426 -5.54 -5.12 -49.36
C ARG A 426 -7.07 -5.23 -49.25
N LYS A 427 -7.74 -5.80 -50.25
CA LYS A 427 -9.18 -6.08 -50.22
C LYS A 427 -9.56 -6.98 -49.03
N GLN A 428 -8.83 -8.06 -48.80
CA GLN A 428 -9.07 -8.95 -47.66
C GLN A 428 -8.93 -8.22 -46.32
N TYR A 429 -7.94 -7.35 -46.18
CA TYR A 429 -7.76 -6.53 -44.99
C TYR A 429 -8.91 -5.53 -44.79
N LEU A 430 -9.37 -4.85 -45.84
CA LEU A 430 -10.54 -3.97 -45.76
C LEU A 430 -11.81 -4.74 -45.35
N ALA A 431 -12.00 -5.96 -45.86
CA ALA A 431 -13.12 -6.82 -45.46
C ALA A 431 -13.06 -7.23 -43.98
N GLN A 432 -11.87 -7.51 -43.45
CA GLN A 432 -11.69 -7.79 -42.01
C GLN A 432 -12.05 -6.57 -41.16
N ILE A 433 -11.64 -5.37 -41.58
CA ILE A 433 -12.00 -4.12 -40.90
C ILE A 433 -13.52 -3.92 -40.95
N GLN A 434 -14.16 -4.12 -42.10
CA GLN A 434 -15.60 -4.02 -42.24
C GLN A 434 -16.33 -4.94 -41.26
N LEU A 435 -15.94 -6.22 -41.19
CA LEU A 435 -16.51 -7.17 -40.24
C LEU A 435 -16.32 -6.72 -38.78
N LYS A 436 -15.16 -6.13 -38.44
CA LYS A 436 -14.91 -5.55 -37.12
C LYS A 436 -15.85 -4.38 -36.83
N LEU A 437 -16.09 -3.48 -37.79
CA LEU A 437 -17.00 -2.35 -37.61
C LEU A 437 -18.47 -2.81 -37.48
N GLU A 438 -18.89 -3.80 -38.27
CA GLU A 438 -20.22 -4.40 -38.19
C GLU A 438 -20.44 -5.10 -36.83
N GLN A 439 -19.42 -5.81 -36.32
CA GLN A 439 -19.48 -6.39 -34.99
C GLN A 439 -19.62 -5.31 -33.91
N LEU A 440 -18.80 -4.26 -33.95
CA LEU A 440 -18.91 -3.14 -33.02
C LEU A 440 -20.27 -2.45 -33.10
N GLN A 441 -20.87 -2.36 -34.29
CA GLN A 441 -22.21 -1.82 -34.47
C GLN A 441 -23.28 -2.67 -33.78
N ARG A 442 -23.14 -4.01 -33.79
CA ARG A 442 -24.01 -4.91 -33.01
C ARG A 442 -23.80 -4.73 -31.50
N ASP A 443 -22.55 -4.56 -31.07
CA ASP A 443 -22.20 -4.39 -29.66
C ASP A 443 -22.63 -3.02 -29.08
N LEU A 444 -23.00 -2.04 -29.93
CA LEU A 444 -23.55 -0.75 -29.48
C LEU A 444 -24.87 -0.88 -28.70
N VAL A 445 -25.54 -2.04 -28.74
CA VAL A 445 -26.72 -2.29 -27.91
C VAL A 445 -26.40 -2.13 -26.41
N ASP A 446 -25.19 -2.52 -26.00
CA ASP A 446 -24.73 -2.40 -24.61
C ASP A 446 -24.06 -1.04 -24.31
N PHE A 447 -24.06 -0.09 -25.25
CA PHE A 447 -23.36 1.20 -25.10
C PHE A 447 -23.76 1.95 -23.83
N ASN A 448 -25.06 2.01 -23.52
CA ASN A 448 -25.55 2.73 -22.33
C ASN A 448 -25.12 2.06 -21.01
N ARG A 449 -24.87 0.75 -21.02
CA ARG A 449 -24.35 0.01 -19.85
C ARG A 449 -22.84 0.20 -19.73
N PHE A 450 -22.13 0.21 -20.85
CA PHE A 450 -20.68 0.34 -20.89
C PHE A 450 -20.17 1.77 -20.67
N TYR A 451 -20.91 2.77 -21.16
CA TYR A 451 -20.47 4.17 -21.14
C TYR A 451 -20.15 4.71 -19.74
N PRO A 452 -21.00 4.53 -18.70
CA PRO A 452 -20.70 5.01 -17.36
C PRO A 452 -19.42 4.41 -16.78
N TRP A 453 -19.23 3.09 -16.95
CA TRP A 453 -18.02 2.39 -16.54
C TRP A 453 -16.79 2.93 -17.25
N GLN A 454 -16.82 3.02 -18.59
CA GLN A 454 -15.66 3.46 -19.37
C GLN A 454 -15.29 4.91 -19.07
N ARG A 455 -16.28 5.79 -18.90
CA ARG A 455 -16.06 7.18 -18.51
C ARG A 455 -15.45 7.29 -17.12
N PHE A 456 -15.98 6.53 -16.15
CA PHE A 456 -15.42 6.46 -14.81
C PHE A 456 -13.98 5.94 -14.83
N TRP A 457 -13.74 4.81 -15.50
CA TRP A 457 -12.43 4.16 -15.67
C TRP A 457 -11.37 5.10 -16.24
N LEU A 458 -11.70 5.82 -17.32
CA LEU A 458 -10.78 6.76 -17.98
C LEU A 458 -10.47 8.01 -17.15
N SER A 459 -11.31 8.34 -16.16
CA SER A 459 -11.05 9.45 -15.23
C SER A 459 -10.13 9.07 -14.07
N GLN A 460 -9.87 7.77 -13.88
CA GLN A 460 -9.04 7.26 -12.78
C GLN A 460 -7.54 7.34 -13.11
N SER A 461 -6.72 7.53 -12.07
CA SER A 461 -5.27 7.44 -12.16
C SER A 461 -4.83 6.01 -12.49
N ALA A 462 -3.58 5.83 -12.95
CA ALA A 462 -3.03 4.50 -13.23
C ALA A 462 -3.05 3.57 -12.00
N GLN A 463 -2.78 4.11 -10.81
CA GLN A 463 -2.83 3.36 -9.56
C GLN A 463 -4.27 2.90 -9.23
N HIS A 464 -5.25 3.79 -9.34
CA HIS A 464 -6.65 3.45 -9.12
C HIS A 464 -7.15 2.41 -10.13
N GLN A 465 -6.76 2.53 -11.39
CA GLN A 465 -7.06 1.53 -12.42
C GLN A 465 -6.46 0.16 -12.06
N ASN A 466 -5.23 0.11 -11.54
CA ASN A 466 -4.61 -1.14 -11.11
C ASN A 466 -5.36 -1.79 -9.94
N LEU A 467 -5.78 -1.00 -8.95
CA LEU A 467 -6.65 -1.48 -7.86
C LEU A 467 -7.97 -2.07 -8.38
N LEU A 468 -8.67 -1.35 -9.27
CA LEU A 468 -9.94 -1.79 -9.84
C LEU A 468 -9.77 -3.03 -10.74
N LYS A 469 -8.65 -3.13 -11.48
CA LYS A 469 -8.27 -4.34 -12.23
C LYS A 469 -8.11 -5.54 -11.31
N ALA A 470 -7.38 -5.38 -10.21
CA ALA A 470 -7.18 -6.44 -9.25
C ALA A 470 -8.52 -6.90 -8.68
N LEU A 471 -9.37 -5.97 -8.23
CA LEU A 471 -10.71 -6.26 -7.71
C LEU A 471 -11.62 -6.95 -8.73
N ALA A 472 -11.57 -6.56 -10.00
CA ALA A 472 -12.37 -7.19 -11.06
C ALA A 472 -11.96 -8.63 -11.37
N ASN A 473 -10.74 -9.03 -11.02
CA ASN A 473 -10.28 -10.41 -11.16
C ASN A 473 -10.62 -11.28 -9.93
N VAL A 474 -11.05 -10.67 -8.83
CA VAL A 474 -11.48 -11.37 -7.61
C VAL A 474 -12.90 -11.90 -7.81
N ARG A 475 -13.20 -13.12 -7.31
CA ARG A 475 -14.51 -13.77 -7.48
C ARG A 475 -15.58 -13.18 -6.56
N GLU A 476 -15.14 -12.63 -5.43
CA GLU A 476 -15.94 -12.09 -4.35
C GLU A 476 -16.69 -10.83 -4.81
N LYS A 477 -17.99 -10.79 -4.53
CA LYS A 477 -18.87 -9.68 -4.95
C LYS A 477 -18.69 -8.42 -4.10
N ASN A 478 -18.22 -8.55 -2.86
CA ASN A 478 -18.08 -7.41 -1.97
C ASN A 478 -16.69 -6.77 -2.11
N TRP A 479 -16.49 -6.04 -3.21
CA TRP A 479 -15.21 -5.36 -3.49
C TRP A 479 -14.76 -4.46 -2.35
N LEU A 480 -15.70 -3.75 -1.71
CA LEU A 480 -15.37 -2.87 -0.59
C LEU A 480 -14.78 -3.67 0.58
N ALA A 481 -15.41 -4.78 0.99
CA ALA A 481 -14.90 -5.60 2.08
C ALA A 481 -13.53 -6.22 1.75
N VAL A 482 -13.34 -6.68 0.51
CA VAL A 482 -12.05 -7.22 0.03
C VAL A 482 -10.96 -6.15 0.06
N PHE A 483 -11.24 -4.97 -0.48
CA PHE A 483 -10.32 -3.83 -0.44
C PHE A 483 -9.97 -3.44 1.00
N GLN A 484 -10.97 -3.25 1.86
CA GLN A 484 -10.76 -2.83 3.24
C GLN A 484 -9.96 -3.86 4.03
N ALA A 485 -10.22 -5.16 3.83
CA ALA A 485 -9.47 -6.22 4.48
C ALA A 485 -8.00 -6.21 4.04
N TRP A 486 -7.75 -6.12 2.72
CA TRP A 486 -6.39 -6.05 2.19
C TRP A 486 -5.65 -4.80 2.69
N TYR A 487 -6.28 -3.62 2.63
CA TYR A 487 -5.64 -2.37 3.02
C TYR A 487 -5.29 -2.34 4.51
N LEU A 488 -6.23 -2.73 5.39
CA LEU A 488 -5.97 -2.80 6.83
C LEU A 488 -4.89 -3.85 7.17
N HIS A 489 -4.85 -4.96 6.42
CA HIS A 489 -3.78 -5.94 6.57
C HIS A 489 -2.40 -5.34 6.20
N GLN A 490 -2.30 -4.57 5.11
CA GLN A 490 -1.06 -3.89 4.74
C GLN A 490 -0.64 -2.84 5.79
N VAL A 491 -1.60 -2.08 6.33
CA VAL A 491 -1.35 -1.14 7.44
C VAL A 491 -0.74 -1.88 8.64
N LEU A 492 -1.33 -3.02 9.04
CA LEU A 492 -0.82 -3.83 10.15
C LEU A 492 0.56 -4.44 9.86
N LEU A 493 0.83 -4.89 8.62
CA LEU A 493 2.15 -5.34 8.19
C LEU A 493 3.21 -4.25 8.31
N VAL A 494 2.90 -3.04 7.81
CA VAL A 494 3.83 -1.90 7.85
C VAL A 494 4.06 -1.43 9.28
N ALA A 495 3.02 -1.42 10.11
CA ALA A 495 3.09 -1.00 11.50
C ALA A 495 3.70 -2.05 12.44
N LYS A 496 3.86 -3.31 12.00
CA LYS A 496 4.42 -4.39 12.83
C LYS A 496 5.89 -4.12 13.15
N THR A 497 6.16 -3.67 14.37
CA THR A 497 7.53 -3.48 14.88
C THR A 497 7.92 -4.62 15.85
N MET A 498 9.21 -4.72 16.15
CA MET A 498 9.73 -5.64 17.18
C MET A 498 9.20 -5.35 18.59
N ASP A 499 8.67 -4.14 18.81
CA ASP A 499 8.12 -3.73 20.10
C ASP A 499 6.66 -4.19 20.28
N ILE A 500 5.95 -4.58 19.21
CA ILE A 500 4.59 -5.17 19.34
C ILE A 500 4.70 -6.60 19.90
N PRO A 501 4.21 -6.85 21.14
CA PRO A 501 4.33 -8.16 21.77
C PRO A 501 3.35 -9.17 21.16
N THR A 502 3.83 -10.40 20.99
CA THR A 502 3.04 -11.58 20.59
C THR A 502 2.97 -12.64 21.68
N GLN A 503 3.61 -12.38 22.83
CA GLN A 503 3.74 -13.29 23.96
C GLN A 503 3.73 -12.51 25.27
N ALA A 504 3.47 -13.24 26.36
CA ALA A 504 3.47 -12.72 27.71
C ALA A 504 4.72 -11.88 28.02
N LEU A 505 4.49 -10.64 28.44
CA LEU A 505 5.55 -9.76 28.90
C LEU A 505 5.94 -10.11 30.35
N PRO A 506 7.19 -9.85 30.78
CA PRO A 506 7.73 -10.29 32.07
C PRO A 506 7.21 -9.46 33.27
N LEU A 507 5.89 -9.40 33.45
CA LEU A 507 5.23 -8.63 34.51
C LEU A 507 5.52 -9.18 35.91
N GLU A 508 5.52 -10.51 36.07
CA GLU A 508 5.80 -11.16 37.35
C GLU A 508 7.26 -10.96 37.78
N GLU A 509 8.20 -11.11 36.83
CA GLU A 509 9.62 -10.84 37.08
C GLU A 509 9.85 -9.38 37.45
N TYR A 510 9.18 -8.45 36.74
CA TYR A 510 9.21 -7.03 37.07
C TYR A 510 8.75 -6.79 38.52
N TYR A 511 7.57 -7.31 38.91
CA TYR A 511 7.02 -7.07 40.24
C TYR A 511 7.90 -7.67 41.35
N ALA A 512 8.48 -8.84 41.12
CA ALA A 512 9.40 -9.47 42.07
C ALA A 512 10.66 -8.61 42.31
N LEU A 513 11.29 -8.11 41.23
CA LEU A 513 12.44 -7.22 41.32
C LEU A 513 12.07 -5.85 41.92
N TRP A 514 10.92 -5.33 41.53
CA TRP A 514 10.39 -4.07 42.05
C TRP A 514 10.14 -4.13 43.55
N THR A 515 9.58 -5.23 44.06
CA THR A 515 9.36 -5.43 45.51
C THR A 515 10.68 -5.44 46.29
N GLN A 516 11.70 -6.11 45.76
CA GLN A 516 13.05 -6.12 46.34
C GLN A 516 13.69 -4.72 46.33
N PHE A 517 13.49 -3.96 45.25
CA PHE A 517 13.95 -2.59 45.15
C PHE A 517 13.21 -1.67 46.12
N LYS A 518 11.87 -1.78 46.21
CA LYS A 518 11.01 -1.00 47.12
C LYS A 518 11.45 -1.11 48.58
N ALA A 519 11.79 -2.33 49.03
CA ALA A 519 12.31 -2.56 50.38
C ALA A 519 13.64 -1.83 50.67
N ARG A 520 14.43 -1.50 49.63
CA ARG A 520 15.74 -0.82 49.75
C ARG A 520 15.64 0.70 49.58
N ILE A 521 14.49 1.24 49.18
CA ILE A 521 14.29 2.68 48.95
C ILE A 521 14.73 3.54 50.15
N PRO A 522 14.30 3.26 51.40
CA PRO A 522 14.66 4.12 52.53
C PRO A 522 16.17 4.18 52.77
N ALA A 523 16.87 3.05 52.59
CA ALA A 523 18.32 2.97 52.72
C ALA A 523 19.03 3.74 51.59
N GLN A 524 18.50 3.69 50.36
CA GLN A 524 19.04 4.43 49.23
C GLN A 524 18.88 5.95 49.39
N ILE A 525 17.69 6.41 49.81
CA ILE A 525 17.45 7.82 50.13
C ILE A 525 18.44 8.26 51.22
N ALA A 526 18.61 7.47 52.28
CA ALA A 526 19.56 7.78 53.33
C ALA A 526 20.99 7.91 52.83
N ALA A 527 21.47 6.97 52.01
CA ALA A 527 22.82 7.02 51.46
C ALA A 527 23.06 8.31 50.63
N ILE A 528 22.16 8.63 49.69
CA ILE A 528 22.28 9.80 48.81
C ILE A 528 22.32 11.10 49.61
N TRP A 529 21.38 11.29 50.54
CA TRP A 529 21.27 12.56 51.25
C TRP A 529 22.28 12.69 52.40
N GLN A 530 22.75 11.58 52.98
CA GLN A 530 23.91 11.61 53.87
C GLN A 530 25.19 12.01 53.13
N GLU A 531 25.42 11.48 51.93
CA GLU A 531 26.58 11.84 51.11
C GLU A 531 26.56 13.33 50.72
N ARG A 532 25.41 13.87 50.34
CA ARG A 532 25.24 15.30 50.04
C ARG A 532 25.48 16.19 51.26
N GLY A 533 24.87 15.86 52.41
CA GLY A 533 25.11 16.58 53.66
C GLY A 533 26.57 16.52 54.12
N MET A 534 27.23 15.38 53.96
CA MET A 534 28.67 15.24 54.23
C MET A 534 29.55 16.02 53.25
N SER A 535 29.14 16.14 51.99
CA SER A 535 29.84 16.94 50.98
C SER A 535 29.77 18.43 51.29
N LEU A 536 28.63 18.91 51.81
CA LEU A 536 28.53 20.29 52.32
C LEU A 536 29.48 20.56 53.49
N LEU A 537 29.61 19.60 54.42
CA LEU A 537 30.56 19.71 55.53
C LEU A 537 32.01 19.71 55.05
N LYS A 538 32.35 18.98 53.97
CA LYS A 538 33.71 18.94 53.42
C LYS A 538 34.07 20.18 52.61
N ASN A 539 33.12 20.72 51.85
CA ASN A 539 33.38 21.77 50.87
C ASN A 539 33.18 23.19 51.42
N SER A 540 32.61 23.35 52.62
CA SER A 540 32.34 24.66 53.21
C SER A 540 33.12 24.91 54.50
N ASN A 541 34.15 25.77 54.41
CA ASN A 541 34.92 26.26 55.58
C ASN A 541 34.06 27.02 56.62
N LYS A 542 32.87 27.49 56.21
CA LYS A 542 31.88 28.19 57.04
C LYS A 542 31.23 27.26 58.08
N TYR A 543 31.02 26.00 57.74
CA TYR A 543 30.32 25.03 58.60
C TYR A 543 31.29 24.11 59.37
N THR A 544 32.51 23.88 58.84
CA THR A 544 33.57 23.18 59.59
C THR A 544 34.00 23.96 60.83
N SER A 545 34.13 25.28 60.73
CA SER A 545 34.52 26.17 61.83
C SER A 545 33.43 26.36 62.89
N ARG A 546 32.14 26.42 62.51
CA ARG A 546 31.00 26.49 63.46
C ARG A 546 30.80 25.22 64.27
N LEU A 547 31.04 24.06 63.67
CA LEU A 547 30.90 22.74 64.30
C LEU A 547 32.21 22.21 64.91
N GLY A 548 33.17 23.10 65.21
CA GLY A 548 34.31 22.79 66.09
C GLY A 548 35.66 22.47 65.44
N PHE A 549 35.87 22.73 64.14
CA PHE A 549 37.20 22.61 63.52
C PHE A 549 37.75 24.00 63.15
N GLY A 550 38.51 24.61 64.07
CA GLY A 550 39.34 25.80 63.80
C GLY A 550 38.86 27.09 64.47
N ALA A 551 39.71 27.62 65.35
CA ALA A 551 39.48 28.84 66.12
C ALA A 551 39.53 30.12 65.24
N LYS A 552 38.41 30.49 64.62
CA LYS A 552 38.11 31.88 64.25
C LYS A 552 36.61 32.14 64.44
N ARG A 553 36.26 33.26 65.08
CA ARG A 553 34.88 33.72 65.32
C ARG A 553 34.08 33.65 64.01
N ALA A 554 33.16 32.70 63.92
CA ALA A 554 32.16 32.69 62.86
C ALA A 554 31.22 33.89 63.08
N THR A 555 31.15 34.80 62.11
CA THR A 555 30.03 35.74 62.01
C THR A 555 28.72 34.94 61.92
N LYS A 556 27.65 35.39 62.60
CA LYS A 556 26.28 34.86 62.50
C LYS A 556 25.70 35.14 61.10
N GLU A 557 26.31 34.59 60.08
CA GLU A 557 25.77 34.53 58.73
C GLU A 557 24.60 33.54 58.68
N ARG A 558 23.52 33.95 58.04
CA ARG A 558 22.26 33.19 57.93
C ARG A 558 22.44 32.01 56.97
N VAL A 559 21.75 30.89 57.23
CA VAL A 559 21.70 29.73 56.32
C VAL A 559 20.77 30.06 55.15
N GLY A 560 21.26 29.89 53.92
CA GLY A 560 20.44 30.07 52.72
C GLY A 560 19.45 28.92 52.52
N LEU A 561 18.31 29.17 51.86
CA LEU A 561 17.30 28.13 51.60
C LEU A 561 17.86 26.97 50.75
N GLU A 562 18.77 27.28 49.83
CA GLU A 562 19.46 26.28 49.00
C GLU A 562 20.31 25.30 49.83
N GLU A 563 21.08 25.83 50.79
CA GLU A 563 21.91 25.05 51.72
C GLU A 563 21.02 24.24 52.68
N TYR A 564 19.94 24.86 53.17
CA TYR A 564 18.96 24.20 54.03
C TYR A 564 18.31 22.99 53.32
N ALA A 565 17.98 23.14 52.03
CA ALA A 565 17.38 22.09 51.22
C ALA A 565 18.33 20.93 50.84
N GLU A 566 19.64 21.05 51.07
CA GLU A 566 20.57 19.91 50.95
C GLU A 566 20.52 18.97 52.18
N VAL A 567 20.01 19.47 53.30
CA VAL A 567 19.88 18.74 54.56
C VAL A 567 18.42 18.32 54.81
N PHE A 568 17.47 19.18 54.42
CA PHE A 568 16.03 18.92 54.40
C PHE A 568 15.50 19.03 52.97
N PRO A 569 15.66 17.99 52.15
CA PRO A 569 15.32 18.05 50.73
C PRO A 569 13.82 18.13 50.43
N VAL A 570 12.95 17.94 51.43
CA VAL A 570 11.51 18.15 51.30
C VAL A 570 11.08 19.27 52.24
N LEU A 571 10.69 20.41 51.67
CA LEU A 571 10.19 21.55 52.44
C LEU A 571 8.69 21.68 52.26
N LEU A 572 7.96 21.81 53.37
CA LEU A 572 6.53 22.10 53.38
C LEU A 572 6.34 23.53 53.88
N LEU A 573 5.71 24.38 53.09
CA LEU A 573 5.52 25.80 53.38
C LEU A 573 4.04 26.19 53.21
N GLN A 574 3.52 26.94 54.18
CA GLN A 574 2.19 27.53 54.10
C GLN A 574 2.21 28.80 53.24
N THR A 575 1.28 28.90 52.29
CA THR A 575 1.09 30.07 51.43
C THR A 575 0.26 31.13 52.16
N GLU A 576 0.92 32.09 52.82
CA GLU A 576 0.28 33.33 53.30
C GLU A 576 0.70 34.46 52.36
N GLY A 577 -0.17 35.43 52.08
CA GLY A 577 -0.05 36.43 50.99
C GLY A 577 1.15 37.41 51.01
N LYS A 578 2.30 37.02 51.57
CA LYS A 578 3.60 37.70 51.54
C LYS A 578 4.61 36.92 50.69
N GLU A 579 4.25 36.66 49.43
CA GLU A 579 5.04 35.84 48.51
C GLU A 579 6.39 36.47 48.13
N HIS A 580 6.57 37.77 48.39
CA HIS A 580 7.76 38.54 48.03
C HIS A 580 8.99 38.28 48.92
N GLU A 581 8.82 37.97 50.22
CA GLU A 581 9.96 37.89 51.16
C GLU A 581 10.87 36.65 50.96
N LEU A 582 10.36 35.57 50.35
CA LEU A 582 11.11 34.32 50.15
C LEU A 582 11.92 34.30 48.84
N LEU A 583 11.45 35.02 47.83
CA LEU A 583 12.08 35.11 46.50
C LEU A 583 13.27 36.04 46.47
N ASP A 584 13.26 37.08 47.29
CA ASP A 584 14.40 37.99 47.44
C ASP A 584 15.64 37.29 48.05
N LEU A 585 15.47 36.07 48.59
CA LEU A 585 16.50 35.32 49.30
C LEU A 585 16.94 34.03 48.59
N THR A 586 16.30 33.65 47.47
CA THR A 586 16.48 32.32 46.87
C THR A 586 16.66 32.42 45.36
N PRO A 587 17.73 31.82 44.77
CA PRO A 587 17.87 31.73 43.33
C PRO A 587 16.65 31.06 42.66
N ALA A 588 16.39 31.40 41.39
CA ALA A 588 15.40 30.67 40.60
C ALA A 588 15.83 29.19 40.43
N SER A 589 14.86 28.27 40.40
CA SER A 589 15.08 26.82 40.18
C SER A 589 15.91 26.06 41.24
N VAL A 590 15.90 26.49 42.51
CA VAL A 590 16.56 25.76 43.62
C VAL A 590 15.96 24.38 43.85
N PHE A 591 14.67 24.22 43.62
CA PHE A 591 13.97 22.94 43.76
C PHE A 591 13.78 22.30 42.39
N ASP A 592 13.91 20.97 42.35
CA ASP A 592 13.59 20.21 41.15
C ASP A 592 12.07 20.07 40.99
N TRP A 593 11.34 19.97 42.11
CA TRP A 593 9.88 19.88 42.18
C TRP A 593 9.27 20.98 43.05
N VAL A 594 8.27 21.68 42.53
CA VAL A 594 7.34 22.52 43.29
C VAL A 594 5.95 21.93 43.18
N ILE A 595 5.38 21.50 44.30
CA ILE A 595 4.08 20.85 44.40
C ILE A 595 3.11 21.81 45.08
N LEU A 596 2.07 22.23 44.36
CA LEU A 596 1.00 23.08 44.88
C LEU A 596 -0.17 22.19 45.29
N LEU A 597 -0.49 22.17 46.59
CA LEU A 597 -1.61 21.44 47.16
C LEU A 597 -2.76 22.40 47.46
N ASP A 598 -3.84 22.30 46.69
CA ASP A 598 -5.07 23.10 46.88
C ASP A 598 -4.82 24.62 46.99
N VAL A 599 -3.84 25.13 46.23
CA VAL A 599 -3.47 26.54 46.24
C VAL A 599 -4.38 27.33 45.28
N PRO A 600 -5.10 28.37 45.75
CA PRO A 600 -5.91 29.22 44.89
C PRO A 600 -5.04 30.14 44.01
N ASN A 601 -5.39 30.30 42.73
CA ASN A 601 -4.67 31.13 41.75
C ASN A 601 -3.15 30.81 41.64
N PRO A 602 -2.77 29.57 41.29
CA PRO A 602 -1.37 29.12 41.24
C PRO A 602 -0.47 29.98 40.33
N GLU A 603 -1.05 30.55 39.28
CA GLU A 603 -0.48 31.52 38.33
C GLU A 603 0.16 32.75 38.98
N LYS A 604 -0.46 33.23 40.06
CA LYS A 604 -0.01 34.43 40.76
C LYS A 604 1.06 34.11 41.79
N THR A 605 1.25 32.83 42.12
CA THR A 605 2.25 32.42 43.10
C THR A 605 3.63 32.54 42.51
N SER A 606 4.37 33.51 43.01
CA SER A 606 5.74 33.78 42.60
C SER A 606 6.70 32.63 42.94
N TYR A 607 6.28 31.70 43.82
CA TYR A 607 6.98 30.46 44.16
C TYR A 607 7.15 29.46 43.00
N LEU A 608 6.35 29.56 41.93
CA LEU A 608 6.53 28.71 40.75
C LEU A 608 7.90 28.92 40.09
N ALA A 609 8.55 30.08 40.28
CA ALA A 609 9.89 30.34 39.76
C ALA A 609 11.02 29.56 40.48
N LEU A 610 10.72 28.97 41.64
CA LEU A 610 11.70 28.22 42.45
C LEU A 610 11.87 26.76 41.98
N GLY A 611 10.97 26.26 41.13
CA GLY A 611 10.93 24.87 40.69
C GLY A 611 11.28 24.68 39.22
N LYS A 612 12.09 23.65 38.92
CA LYS A 612 12.29 23.19 37.53
C LYS A 612 11.03 22.51 36.97
N ARG A 613 10.33 21.74 37.79
CA ARG A 613 9.04 21.11 37.48
C ARG A 613 7.98 21.54 38.49
N LYS A 614 6.76 21.74 38.01
CA LYS A 614 5.64 22.29 38.79
C LYS A 614 4.46 21.33 38.70
N LEU A 615 3.92 20.95 39.84
CA LEU A 615 2.82 20.00 39.93
C LEU A 615 1.69 20.59 40.77
N LEU A 616 0.53 20.79 40.17
CA LEU A 616 -0.67 21.26 40.84
C LEU A 616 -1.58 20.07 41.18
N VAL A 617 -1.83 19.83 42.47
CA VAL A 617 -2.65 18.74 42.99
C VAL A 617 -3.90 19.32 43.64
N LEU A 618 -5.06 19.12 43.01
CA LEU A 618 -6.35 19.69 43.44
C LEU A 618 -7.29 18.64 44.02
N SER A 619 -8.09 19.03 45.02
CA SER A 619 -9.05 18.20 45.75
C SER A 619 -10.45 18.19 45.12
N LYS A 620 -10.80 19.20 44.31
CA LYS A 620 -12.07 19.32 43.58
C LYS A 620 -11.88 20.03 42.23
N PRO A 621 -12.78 19.81 41.24
CA PRO A 621 -12.76 20.57 40.00
C PRO A 621 -13.00 22.06 40.31
N ALA A 622 -12.05 22.92 39.89
CA ALA A 622 -12.19 24.36 40.02
C ALA A 622 -13.37 24.81 39.14
N SER A 623 -14.46 25.24 39.77
CA SER A 623 -15.52 25.96 39.07
C SER A 623 -15.02 27.38 38.82
N ALA A 624 -14.92 27.72 37.52
CA ALA A 624 -14.57 29.02 36.95
C ALA A 624 -13.14 29.52 37.20
N MET A 625 -12.32 29.57 36.14
CA MET A 625 -11.31 30.62 35.80
C MET A 625 -10.67 30.30 34.41
N PRO A 626 -10.16 31.31 33.69
CA PRO A 626 -10.06 31.31 32.22
C PRO A 626 -8.91 30.47 31.66
N GLU A 627 -9.06 30.11 30.39
CA GLU A 627 -8.21 29.24 29.58
C GLU A 627 -6.71 29.59 29.68
N PHE A 628 -5.95 28.69 30.27
CA PHE A 628 -4.51 28.59 30.07
C PHE A 628 -4.23 27.74 28.82
N PRO A 629 -3.04 27.82 28.22
CA PRO A 629 -2.55 26.75 27.37
C PRO A 629 -2.32 25.52 28.26
N GLN A 630 -3.38 24.75 28.46
CA GLN A 630 -3.50 23.63 29.39
C GLN A 630 -3.14 22.30 28.70
N THR A 631 -2.36 21.45 29.36
CA THR A 631 -2.63 20.00 29.38
C THR A 631 -3.42 19.71 30.64
N SER A 632 -4.70 20.08 30.64
CA SER A 632 -5.60 19.75 31.74
C SER A 632 -5.87 18.24 31.68
N ILE A 633 -5.35 17.49 32.64
CA ILE A 633 -5.84 16.13 32.91
C ILE A 633 -7.08 16.31 33.79
N ALA A 634 -8.16 16.79 33.17
CA ALA A 634 -9.48 16.70 33.79
C ALA A 634 -9.80 15.22 34.00
N ALA A 635 -10.50 14.91 35.09
CA ALA A 635 -10.98 13.57 35.45
C ALA A 635 -12.09 13.09 34.48
N SER A 636 -11.76 13.01 33.19
CA SER A 636 -12.65 12.61 32.08
C SER A 636 -12.20 11.32 31.39
N SER A 637 -11.22 10.59 31.94
CA SER A 637 -10.70 9.34 31.37
C SER A 637 -11.55 8.09 31.68
N GLN A 638 -12.71 8.23 32.32
CA GLN A 638 -13.72 7.17 32.39
C GLN A 638 -14.91 7.43 31.47
N GLN A 639 -14.66 7.86 30.23
CA GLN A 639 -15.37 7.18 29.14
C GLN A 639 -14.68 5.83 28.96
N ARG A 640 -14.86 4.91 29.93
CA ARG A 640 -14.61 3.49 29.69
C ARG A 640 -15.44 3.17 28.45
N SER A 641 -14.81 2.79 27.35
CA SER A 641 -15.53 2.24 26.23
C SER A 641 -16.24 1.00 26.76
N THR A 642 -17.52 1.14 27.11
CA THR A 642 -18.39 0.01 27.39
C THR A 642 -18.22 -0.97 26.23
N SER A 643 -18.07 -2.26 26.53
CA SER A 643 -17.76 -3.32 25.55
C SER A 643 -18.61 -3.26 24.27
N GLY A 644 -19.80 -2.65 24.32
CA GLY A 644 -20.72 -2.44 23.21
C GLY A 644 -20.18 -1.68 21.98
N ASN A 645 -18.98 -1.10 22.01
CA ASN A 645 -18.39 -0.43 20.83
C ASN A 645 -16.93 -0.83 20.50
N ASP A 646 -16.31 -1.76 21.23
CA ASP A 646 -14.98 -2.26 20.86
C ASP A 646 -15.10 -3.43 19.87
N MET A 647 -14.75 -3.15 18.61
CA MET A 647 -14.81 -4.13 17.53
C MET A 647 -13.92 -5.35 17.79
N PHE A 648 -12.79 -5.19 18.49
CA PHE A 648 -11.91 -6.30 18.80
C PHE A 648 -12.61 -7.31 19.72
N TRP A 649 -13.21 -6.84 20.81
CA TRP A 649 -13.91 -7.71 21.75
C TRP A 649 -15.13 -8.40 21.16
N SER A 650 -15.86 -7.69 20.29
CA SER A 650 -16.98 -8.26 19.56
C SER A 650 -16.54 -9.46 18.70
N GLU A 651 -15.39 -9.34 18.04
CA GLU A 651 -14.83 -10.40 17.20
C GLU A 651 -14.29 -11.58 18.01
N ILE A 652 -13.58 -11.32 19.12
CA ILE A 652 -13.12 -12.38 20.03
C ILE A 652 -14.30 -13.15 20.62
N GLN A 653 -15.35 -12.45 21.07
CA GLN A 653 -16.54 -13.13 21.59
C GLN A 653 -17.21 -13.97 20.51
N ARG A 654 -17.32 -13.47 19.28
CA ARG A 654 -17.88 -14.20 18.14
C ARG A 654 -17.10 -15.48 17.86
N SER A 655 -15.77 -15.43 17.88
CA SER A 655 -14.91 -16.56 17.54
C SER A 655 -14.85 -17.63 18.64
N ILE A 656 -14.96 -17.24 19.91
CA ILE A 656 -14.93 -18.21 21.03
C ILE A 656 -16.32 -18.76 21.38
N ARG A 657 -17.41 -18.12 20.94
CA ARG A 657 -18.80 -18.53 21.22
C ARG A 657 -19.09 -20.01 20.93
N PRO A 658 -18.56 -20.65 19.88
CA PRO A 658 -18.82 -22.07 19.62
C PRO A 658 -18.28 -23.03 20.71
N TYR A 659 -17.36 -22.59 21.56
CA TYR A 659 -16.70 -23.43 22.57
C TYR A 659 -17.34 -23.34 23.96
N PHE A 660 -18.24 -22.37 24.19
CA PHE A 660 -18.79 -22.08 25.50
C PHE A 660 -20.31 -21.87 25.43
N GLU A 661 -21.00 -22.27 26.50
CA GLU A 661 -22.42 -21.95 26.68
C GLU A 661 -22.61 -20.41 26.74
N PRO A 662 -23.65 -19.85 26.09
CA PRO A 662 -23.87 -18.41 26.07
C PRO A 662 -23.95 -17.77 27.46
N SER A 663 -24.44 -18.51 28.47
CA SER A 663 -24.54 -18.07 29.86
C SER A 663 -23.20 -17.93 30.58
N ARG A 664 -22.12 -18.54 30.05
CA ARG A 664 -20.77 -18.44 30.61
C ARG A 664 -20.06 -17.18 30.14
N LEU A 665 -20.39 -16.64 28.97
CA LEU A 665 -19.80 -15.43 28.43
C LEU A 665 -20.43 -14.20 29.12
N VAL A 666 -19.61 -13.42 29.81
CA VAL A 666 -20.03 -12.22 30.55
C VAL A 666 -19.29 -11.02 29.98
N GLN A 667 -20.04 -10.02 29.54
CA GLN A 667 -19.51 -8.72 29.16
C GLN A 667 -19.57 -7.75 30.34
N ASP A 668 -18.69 -6.76 30.34
CA ASP A 668 -18.65 -5.65 31.31
C ASP A 668 -18.72 -6.13 32.78
N LEU A 669 -17.98 -7.19 33.10
CA LEU A 669 -17.94 -7.77 34.44
C LEU A 669 -17.39 -6.75 35.44
N ALA A 670 -18.21 -6.34 36.41
CA ALA A 670 -17.80 -5.48 37.51
C ALA A 670 -17.23 -6.32 38.67
N VAL A 671 -15.92 -6.24 38.90
CA VAL A 671 -15.21 -7.01 39.93
C VAL A 671 -13.96 -6.26 40.39
N ALA A 672 -13.63 -6.31 41.69
CA ALA A 672 -12.52 -5.55 42.27
C ALA A 672 -12.47 -4.04 41.92
N GLY A 673 -13.62 -3.40 41.65
CA GLY A 673 -13.70 -1.99 41.24
C GLY A 673 -13.35 -1.73 39.77
N LEU A 674 -13.06 -2.79 39.00
CA LEU A 674 -12.82 -2.76 37.56
C LEU A 674 -14.07 -3.18 36.79
N THR A 675 -14.24 -2.62 35.59
CA THR A 675 -15.20 -3.12 34.60
C THR A 675 -14.40 -3.81 33.52
N LEU A 676 -14.56 -5.13 33.39
CA LEU A 676 -13.77 -5.95 32.49
C LEU A 676 -14.59 -6.29 31.26
N PRO A 677 -14.06 -6.09 30.04
CA PRO A 677 -14.85 -6.14 28.82
C PRO A 677 -15.39 -7.53 28.51
N LEU A 678 -14.62 -8.59 28.78
CA LEU A 678 -15.02 -9.97 28.51
C LEU A 678 -14.46 -10.94 29.55
N ALA A 679 -15.33 -11.75 30.12
CA ALA A 679 -15.01 -12.81 31.06
C ALA A 679 -15.82 -14.09 30.77
N ILE A 680 -15.29 -15.21 31.23
CA ILE A 680 -15.86 -16.54 31.01
C ILE A 680 -16.01 -17.20 32.38
N LYS A 681 -17.25 -17.37 32.85
CA LYS A 681 -17.55 -18.04 34.13
C LYS A 681 -17.07 -19.49 34.09
N SER A 682 -16.67 -20.04 35.24
CA SER A 682 -16.41 -21.48 35.38
C SER A 682 -17.65 -22.31 35.03
N ALA A 683 -17.43 -23.56 34.63
CA ALA A 683 -18.50 -24.54 34.46
C ALA A 683 -19.15 -24.92 35.81
N GLU A 684 -18.42 -24.79 36.92
CA GLU A 684 -18.93 -25.05 38.26
C GLU A 684 -19.69 -23.85 38.83
N LYS A 685 -20.83 -24.11 39.47
CA LYS A 685 -21.64 -23.06 40.09
C LYS A 685 -20.88 -22.44 41.26
N ASN A 686 -20.76 -21.11 41.24
CA ASN A 686 -20.13 -20.25 42.26
C ASN A 686 -18.60 -20.22 42.29
N ASP A 687 -17.90 -20.77 41.29
CA ASP A 687 -16.44 -20.82 41.31
C ASP A 687 -15.81 -19.88 40.27
N GLY A 688 -16.00 -18.58 40.45
CA GLY A 688 -15.29 -17.55 39.68
C GLY A 688 -15.23 -17.79 38.16
N GLY A 689 -14.10 -17.49 37.53
CA GLY A 689 -13.93 -17.69 36.10
C GLY A 689 -12.60 -17.19 35.55
N VAL A 690 -12.55 -16.96 34.25
CA VAL A 690 -11.39 -16.44 33.53
C VAL A 690 -11.74 -15.09 32.90
N VAL A 691 -10.96 -14.07 33.21
CA VAL A 691 -11.00 -12.74 32.60
C VAL A 691 -10.05 -12.72 31.42
N LEU A 692 -10.50 -12.18 30.29
CA LEU A 692 -9.66 -11.99 29.12
C LEU A 692 -9.06 -10.58 29.13
N LEU A 693 -7.74 -10.49 28.96
CA LEU A 693 -6.99 -9.23 28.92
C LEU A 693 -6.58 -8.90 27.49
N LYS A 694 -7.01 -7.74 26.98
CA LYS A 694 -6.57 -7.21 25.68
C LYS A 694 -5.10 -6.84 25.78
N ASP A 695 -4.30 -7.48 24.95
CA ASP A 695 -2.85 -7.33 24.89
C ASP A 695 -2.15 -7.45 26.24
N GLY A 696 -2.71 -8.26 27.14
CA GLY A 696 -2.13 -8.51 28.45
C GLY A 696 -2.13 -7.30 29.39
N PHE A 697 -3.03 -6.32 29.24
CA PHE A 697 -3.11 -5.20 30.18
C PHE A 697 -4.54 -4.93 30.65
N LEU A 698 -4.68 -4.45 31.89
CA LEU A 698 -5.95 -3.98 32.45
C LEU A 698 -6.16 -2.50 32.15
N ALA A 699 -5.09 -1.69 32.16
CA ALA A 699 -5.19 -0.28 31.86
C ALA A 699 -5.37 -0.01 30.36
N GLU A 700 -6.25 0.92 30.04
CA GLU A 700 -6.52 1.39 28.67
C GLU A 700 -5.98 2.79 28.36
N THR A 701 -5.22 3.36 29.29
CA THR A 701 -4.57 4.68 29.14
C THR A 701 -3.31 4.62 28.26
N GLU A 702 -2.75 5.77 27.90
CA GLU A 702 -1.50 5.85 27.13
C GLU A 702 -0.25 5.36 27.90
N VAL A 703 -0.32 5.43 29.23
CA VAL A 703 0.71 4.93 30.15
C VAL A 703 0.06 4.18 31.30
N THR A 704 0.77 3.23 31.89
CA THR A 704 0.32 2.48 33.07
C THR A 704 1.46 2.31 34.07
N ASP A 705 1.11 1.89 35.28
CA ASP A 705 2.07 1.41 36.27
C ASP A 705 2.01 -0.12 36.34
N PHE A 706 3.13 -0.77 36.04
CA PHE A 706 3.18 -2.23 35.97
C PHE A 706 3.09 -2.90 37.35
N ALA A 707 3.41 -2.20 38.45
CA ALA A 707 3.17 -2.73 39.78
C ALA A 707 1.68 -2.74 40.11
N TRP A 708 0.96 -1.69 39.71
CA TRP A 708 -0.50 -1.64 39.80
C TRP A 708 -1.15 -2.75 38.95
N GLU A 709 -0.72 -2.93 37.69
CA GLU A 709 -1.21 -4.00 36.80
C GLU A 709 -1.12 -5.38 37.47
N TYR A 710 0.05 -5.71 38.04
CA TYR A 710 0.25 -6.98 38.73
C TYR A 710 -0.68 -7.13 39.94
N GLN A 711 -0.79 -6.09 40.78
CA GLN A 711 -1.63 -6.13 41.97
C GLN A 711 -3.11 -6.31 41.63
N GLN A 712 -3.62 -5.64 40.60
CA GLN A 712 -5.00 -5.82 40.17
C GLN A 712 -5.25 -7.26 39.70
N ARG A 713 -4.31 -7.89 38.98
CA ARG A 713 -4.41 -9.31 38.62
C ARG A 713 -4.45 -10.21 39.85
N GLN A 714 -3.67 -9.91 40.89
CA GLN A 714 -3.73 -10.66 42.16
C GLN A 714 -5.05 -10.46 42.90
N LEU A 715 -5.63 -9.26 42.87
CA LEU A 715 -6.96 -9.00 43.46
C LEU A 715 -8.06 -9.79 42.73
N LEU A 716 -7.99 -9.87 41.39
CA LEU A 716 -8.89 -10.72 40.61
C LEU A 716 -8.74 -12.19 41.01
N LEU A 717 -7.51 -12.69 41.13
CA LEU A 717 -7.23 -14.05 41.56
C LEU A 717 -7.78 -14.35 42.97
N GLN A 718 -7.63 -13.43 43.91
CA GLN A 718 -8.22 -13.53 45.26
C GLN A 718 -9.75 -13.60 45.22
N GLN A 719 -10.38 -12.97 44.23
CA GLN A 719 -11.82 -13.04 43.96
C GLN A 719 -12.20 -14.22 43.06
N ARG A 720 -11.29 -15.20 42.88
CA ARG A 720 -11.43 -16.41 42.05
C ARG A 720 -11.55 -16.16 40.54
N TRP A 721 -11.06 -15.01 40.06
CA TRP A 721 -10.98 -14.69 38.65
C TRP A 721 -9.54 -14.82 38.16
N ASN A 722 -9.25 -15.88 37.40
CA ASN A 722 -7.98 -16.05 36.72
C ASN A 722 -7.91 -15.08 35.54
N THR A 723 -6.71 -14.63 35.16
CA THR A 723 -6.52 -13.79 33.98
C THR A 723 -5.88 -14.56 32.84
N LEU A 724 -6.36 -14.34 31.62
CA LEU A 724 -5.77 -14.89 30.42
C LEU A 724 -5.48 -13.77 29.41
N GLU A 725 -4.24 -13.71 28.93
CA GLU A 725 -3.78 -12.69 27.99
C GLU A 725 -4.14 -13.08 26.55
N ILE A 726 -4.73 -12.13 25.82
CA ILE A 726 -5.04 -12.27 24.39
C ILE A 726 -4.27 -11.18 23.65
N TRP A 727 -3.39 -11.60 22.74
CA TRP A 727 -2.60 -10.69 21.94
C TRP A 727 -3.32 -10.43 20.61
N SER A 728 -3.76 -9.20 20.41
CA SER A 728 -4.38 -8.77 19.15
C SER A 728 -3.46 -8.99 17.95
N ALA A 729 -2.14 -8.83 18.12
CA ALA A 729 -1.14 -9.18 17.11
C ALA A 729 -1.22 -10.66 16.67
N SER A 730 -1.47 -11.59 17.59
CA SER A 730 -1.65 -13.02 17.27
C SER A 730 -3.04 -13.29 16.66
N CYS A 731 -4.07 -12.59 17.13
CA CYS A 731 -5.42 -12.72 16.57
C CYS A 731 -5.51 -12.21 15.13
N TRP A 732 -4.74 -11.19 14.77
CA TRP A 732 -4.62 -10.69 13.40
C TRP A 732 -4.11 -11.76 12.44
N GLU A 733 -3.12 -12.55 12.86
CA GLU A 733 -2.53 -13.64 12.05
C GLU A 733 -3.50 -14.81 11.89
N ASP A 734 -4.04 -15.33 13.00
CA ASP A 734 -5.01 -16.44 12.99
C ASP A 734 -5.92 -16.42 14.22
N ILE A 735 -7.06 -15.73 14.11
CA ILE A 735 -8.07 -15.68 15.17
C ILE A 735 -8.64 -17.06 15.52
N ASP A 736 -8.74 -18.00 14.57
CA ASP A 736 -9.33 -19.31 14.82
C ASP A 736 -8.36 -20.19 15.64
N ALA A 737 -7.07 -20.13 15.34
CA ALA A 737 -6.04 -20.77 16.16
C ALA A 737 -6.00 -20.21 17.59
N GLU A 738 -6.01 -18.88 17.75
CA GLU A 738 -6.00 -18.26 19.07
C GLU A 738 -7.30 -18.53 19.84
N SER A 739 -8.45 -18.56 19.18
CA SER A 739 -9.73 -18.90 19.81
C SER A 739 -9.76 -20.34 20.34
N ARG A 740 -9.22 -21.30 19.56
CA ARG A 740 -9.05 -22.69 20.01
C ARG A 740 -8.12 -22.81 21.20
N LYS A 741 -7.02 -22.04 21.20
CA LYS A 741 -6.04 -22.02 22.30
C LYS A 741 -6.66 -21.45 23.58
N ILE A 742 -7.40 -20.34 23.48
CA ILE A 742 -8.17 -19.76 24.60
C ILE A 742 -9.15 -20.80 25.14
N ALA A 743 -9.97 -21.39 24.26
CA ALA A 743 -10.94 -22.40 24.65
C ALA A 743 -10.29 -23.60 25.35
N ALA A 744 -9.20 -24.13 24.79
CA ALA A 744 -8.49 -25.27 25.35
C ALA A 744 -7.89 -24.98 26.73
N GLN A 745 -7.36 -23.78 26.97
CA GLN A 745 -6.81 -23.40 28.27
C GLN A 745 -7.91 -23.31 29.34
N ILE A 746 -9.04 -22.69 29.02
CA ILE A 746 -10.16 -22.53 29.95
C ILE A 746 -10.82 -23.88 30.25
N ILE A 747 -11.10 -24.70 29.22
CA ILE A 747 -11.71 -26.03 29.40
C ILE A 747 -10.80 -26.97 30.20
N ARG A 748 -9.47 -26.85 30.07
CA ARG A 748 -8.53 -27.59 30.93
C ARG A 748 -8.56 -27.08 32.37
N GLY A 749 -8.76 -25.78 32.56
CA GLY A 749 -8.94 -25.17 33.87
C GLY A 749 -10.20 -25.67 34.57
N ASP A 750 -11.33 -25.75 33.86
CA ASP A 750 -12.61 -26.27 34.37
C ASP A 750 -12.56 -27.74 34.85
N LYS A 751 -11.53 -28.51 34.44
CA LYS A 751 -11.36 -29.93 34.77
C LYS A 751 -10.43 -30.19 35.96
N LYS A 752 -9.71 -29.16 36.43
CA LYS A 752 -8.79 -29.25 37.57
C LYS A 752 -9.52 -28.76 38.81
#